data_AF-A0A4Z0YEW4-F1
#
_entry.id   AF-A0A4Z0YEW4-F1
#
_cell.length_a   1.000
_cell.length_b   1.000
_cell.length_c   1.000
_cell.angle_alpha   90.00
_cell.angle_beta   90.00
_cell.angle_gamma   90.00
#
_symmetry.space_group_name_H-M   'P 1'
#
loop_
_entity.id
_entity.type
_entity.pdbx_description
1 polymer ?
#
loop_
_entity_poly.entity_id
_entity_poly.type
_entity_poly.pdbx_seq_one_letter_code
_entity_poly.pdbx_strand_id
1 'polypeptide(L)'
;MLQYDRQITISTGNSRNATRWPAQTLYLSDLYDKLRTPLRGTETLDVYLKMSKAQQDSLKDVGGFVGGIVHGGGRRKGNAIDGRDILTLDLDHIPAGGTNDVLRRVDGLGCGYAVYSTRKHSPDAPRLRIILPLDRTVTADEYEPIARMTANLIGIGMCDPSTFEASRLMYWPSCCCDSQYVFTYGDKPFLSADGMLALYPDWHDINAWPQVPGVQDTHKRLAAKQGDPTQKSGVVGAFCRTYNIYDVMEKFLPGIYEPVDNSSERYTYTGGSTTGGAIVYDNGTFLYSHHATDPAGGKLCNAFDLVRYHLFSDKDDDAKPDTPTNRLPSYTAMCELAVADAAVAALLNKERYENATKDFTNDSASAENETPEDWMKLLQVSPQTGVPAKTTDNILIILENDPLLKGRIQYDEFAKRGIVADTLPWDLSHPGRRTWNDNDDKGARWYMEKIYGITGKDKVTDALGLCGNNHSFNEVKDYLNSLQWDGVPRLDRLFIDYLGAADTEYVRAVTRKSFTAAVARALNPGCKYDTMPILTGPQGIGKSTLLNKMGRKWFTDGLKTFEGKEACELIQGVWIVEIGELEAFNKSEVGRIKQFLSQRVDRFRAAYGRHVQECPRCCVFFGTSNNGEYLRDPTGGRRFWPVDLAITQPTKSVFKDLDNELDQLWAEAVTRWKLGEPLYLSGELEKAAKEEQESHREHSTREGIIIDFLEQKVPEDWDSWDLQRRLMFWNGGEKNPELKLVERRKVCALEIWCEALGNDIRAIKNSDSAEINAIIAMRKDWKRMKSPGKFGYCKAQRGFEKVATN
;
A
#
# COMPACT_ATOMS: atom_id res chain seq x y z
N MET A 1 19.94 65.61 45.97
CA MET A 1 19.00 65.74 44.84
C MET A 1 19.85 66.04 43.63
N LEU A 2 19.70 65.28 42.54
CA LEU A 2 20.46 65.52 41.32
C LEU A 2 19.97 66.83 40.66
N GLN A 3 20.89 67.60 40.09
CA GLN A 3 20.58 68.80 39.31
C GLN A 3 20.00 68.41 37.95
N TYR A 4 20.49 67.33 37.34
CA TYR A 4 20.00 66.80 36.07
C TYR A 4 19.21 65.51 36.31
N ASP A 5 17.97 65.65 36.80
CA ASP A 5 17.08 64.54 37.09
C ASP A 5 15.81 64.63 36.22
N ARG A 6 15.57 63.62 35.38
CA ARG A 6 14.33 63.51 34.56
C ARG A 6 13.75 62.10 34.67
N GLN A 7 12.48 61.98 34.33
CA GLN A 7 11.84 60.68 34.17
C GLN A 7 12.39 59.96 32.92
N ILE A 8 12.81 58.72 33.13
CA ILE A 8 13.29 57.81 32.09
C ILE A 8 12.46 56.53 32.14
N THR A 9 12.39 55.82 31.01
CA THR A 9 11.69 54.54 30.90
C THR A 9 12.68 53.39 30.78
N ILE A 10 12.48 52.37 31.59
CA ILE A 10 13.19 51.09 31.49
C ILE A 10 12.18 49.94 31.47
N SER A 11 12.53 48.87 30.78
CA SER A 11 11.77 47.62 30.81
C SER A 11 12.50 46.60 31.67
N THR A 12 11.85 46.02 32.68
CA THR A 12 12.51 45.12 33.64
C THR A 12 12.05 43.68 33.55
N GLY A 13 12.98 42.76 33.80
CA GLY A 13 12.72 41.33 33.89
C GLY A 13 13.33 40.73 35.16
N ASN A 14 12.64 39.75 35.74
CA ASN A 14 13.11 39.04 36.94
C ASN A 14 14.27 38.07 36.65
N SER A 15 14.51 37.76 35.38
CA SER A 15 15.66 36.99 34.92
C SER A 15 15.98 37.35 33.47
N ARG A 16 17.16 36.96 32.99
CA ARG A 16 17.52 37.08 31.56
C ARG A 16 16.58 36.31 30.62
N ASN A 17 15.91 35.28 31.16
CA ASN A 17 14.99 34.40 30.44
C ASN A 17 13.53 34.86 30.56
N ALA A 18 13.26 36.03 31.17
CA ALA A 18 11.91 36.55 31.30
C ALA A 18 11.24 36.71 29.93
N THR A 19 9.99 36.27 29.82
CA THR A 19 9.17 36.41 28.62
C THR A 19 8.36 37.71 28.62
N ARG A 20 8.31 38.41 29.77
CA ARG A 20 7.66 39.70 29.92
C ARG A 20 8.63 40.73 30.47
N TRP A 21 8.65 41.89 29.82
CA TRP A 21 9.53 43.01 30.11
C TRP A 21 8.71 44.31 30.24
N PRO A 22 7.80 44.40 31.22
CA PRO A 22 6.95 45.58 31.38
C PRO A 22 7.79 46.86 31.52
N ALA A 23 7.39 47.89 30.79
CA ALA A 23 7.97 49.22 30.90
C ALA A 23 7.55 49.87 32.23
N GLN A 24 8.48 50.57 32.86
CA GLN A 24 8.24 51.40 34.03
C GLN A 24 8.99 52.73 33.88
N THR A 25 8.35 53.80 34.32
CA THR A 25 8.92 55.14 34.37
C THR A 25 9.42 55.42 35.79
N LEU A 26 10.65 55.91 35.91
CA LEU A 26 11.28 56.27 37.17
C LEU A 26 12.19 57.50 36.98
N TYR A 27 12.56 58.17 38.07
CA TYR A 27 13.57 59.23 37.99
C TYR A 27 14.96 58.62 37.78
N LEU A 28 15.87 59.37 37.15
CA LEU A 28 17.25 58.94 36.95
C LEU A 28 17.95 58.70 38.29
N SER A 29 17.65 59.53 39.29
CA SER A 29 18.12 59.33 40.68
C SER A 29 17.69 57.98 41.26
N ASP A 30 16.45 57.55 41.03
CA ASP A 30 15.95 56.24 41.48
C ASP A 30 16.73 55.08 40.82
N LEU A 31 17.08 55.22 39.53
CA LEU A 31 17.91 54.23 38.84
C LEU A 31 19.31 54.18 39.46
N TYR A 32 19.93 55.34 39.70
CA TYR A 32 21.27 55.41 40.28
C TYR A 32 21.30 54.84 41.70
N ASP A 33 20.27 55.06 42.50
CA ASP A 33 20.16 54.47 43.83
C ASP A 33 19.99 52.94 43.78
N LYS A 34 19.21 52.40 42.82
CA LYS A 34 19.16 50.95 42.57
C LYS A 34 20.50 50.36 42.14
N LEU A 35 21.33 51.14 41.44
CA LEU A 35 22.66 50.72 41.01
C LEU A 35 23.71 50.85 42.11
N ARG A 36 23.47 51.60 43.19
CA ARG A 36 24.48 51.92 44.21
C ARG A 36 24.91 50.72 45.05
N THR A 37 24.00 49.81 45.35
CA THR A 37 24.25 48.68 46.27
C THR A 37 24.01 47.36 45.54
N PRO A 38 25.05 46.51 45.40
CA PRO A 38 24.92 45.24 44.70
C PRO A 38 24.29 44.17 45.59
N LEU A 39 23.63 43.19 44.98
CA LEU A 39 23.35 41.92 45.65
C LEU A 39 24.66 41.14 45.85
N ARG A 40 25.03 40.88 47.11
CA ARG A 40 26.21 40.07 47.44
C ARG A 40 25.86 38.59 47.55
N GLY A 41 26.52 37.75 46.75
CA GLY A 41 26.45 36.30 46.84
C GLY A 41 27.18 35.75 48.06
N THR A 42 27.09 34.43 48.27
CA THR A 42 27.79 33.74 49.37
C THR A 42 29.13 33.16 48.96
N GLU A 43 29.34 32.94 47.67
CA GLU A 43 30.58 32.40 47.11
C GLU A 43 31.67 33.46 46.95
N THR A 44 32.94 33.03 46.97
CA THR A 44 34.09 33.88 46.63
C THR A 44 34.27 33.98 45.12
N LEU A 45 34.95 35.03 44.64
CA LEU A 45 35.19 35.25 43.22
C LEU A 45 35.96 34.09 42.56
N ASP A 46 36.97 33.54 43.25
CA ASP A 46 37.76 32.39 42.76
C ASP A 46 36.88 31.14 42.56
N VAL A 47 35.97 30.86 43.50
CA VAL A 47 35.02 29.75 43.38
C VAL A 47 34.05 29.99 42.22
N TYR A 48 33.50 31.19 42.10
CA TYR A 48 32.60 31.56 41.01
C TYR A 48 33.25 31.40 39.63
N LEU A 49 34.50 31.85 39.45
CA LEU A 49 35.22 31.75 38.17
C LEU A 49 35.50 30.30 37.74
N LYS A 50 35.60 29.37 38.70
CA LYS A 50 35.77 27.92 38.45
C LYS A 50 34.47 27.18 38.13
N MET A 51 33.30 27.79 38.35
CA MET A 51 32.01 27.18 38.04
C MET A 51 31.77 27.06 36.52
N SER A 52 30.87 26.17 36.11
CA SER A 52 30.44 26.10 34.71
C SER A 52 29.76 27.41 34.27
N LYS A 53 29.77 27.70 32.96
CA LYS A 53 29.13 28.90 32.40
C LYS A 53 27.64 29.00 32.79
N ALA A 54 26.93 27.87 32.82
CA ALA A 54 25.52 27.83 33.20
C ALA A 54 25.30 28.21 34.68
N GLN A 55 26.16 27.73 35.58
CA GLN A 55 26.11 28.09 37.01
C GLN A 55 26.45 29.58 37.22
N GLN A 56 27.50 30.07 36.55
CA GLN A 56 27.85 31.50 36.58
C GLN A 56 26.70 32.37 36.09
N ASP A 57 26.09 31.99 34.96
CA ASP A 57 24.96 32.69 34.38
C ASP A 57 23.72 32.69 35.29
N SER A 58 23.44 31.59 35.98
CA SER A 58 22.34 31.51 36.93
C SER A 58 22.58 32.38 38.15
N LEU A 59 23.80 32.39 38.68
CA LEU A 59 24.13 33.16 39.88
C LEU A 59 24.08 34.66 39.59
N LYS A 60 24.70 35.13 38.49
CA LYS A 60 24.71 36.56 38.12
C LYS A 60 23.34 37.12 37.75
N ASP A 61 22.39 36.25 37.44
CA ASP A 61 21.04 36.62 37.01
C ASP A 61 20.16 36.95 38.22
N VAL A 62 20.31 38.18 38.68
CA VAL A 62 19.50 38.79 39.74
C VAL A 62 18.38 39.65 39.15
N GLY A 63 17.95 39.32 37.93
CA GLY A 63 17.15 40.17 37.06
C GLY A 63 17.96 41.28 36.40
N GLY A 64 17.27 42.10 35.61
CA GLY A 64 17.89 43.20 34.90
C GLY A 64 16.89 44.14 34.24
N PHE A 65 17.42 45.05 33.45
CA PHE A 65 16.66 46.06 32.73
C PHE A 65 17.16 46.25 31.30
N VAL A 66 16.27 46.60 30.39
CA VAL A 66 16.57 47.22 29.11
C VAL A 66 16.37 48.73 29.31
N GLY A 67 17.31 49.54 28.85
CA GLY A 67 17.31 51.01 29.01
C GLY A 67 16.29 51.74 28.13
N GLY A 68 15.07 51.20 28.01
CA GLY A 68 14.04 51.65 27.09
C GLY A 68 12.77 50.79 27.15
N ILE A 69 11.94 50.90 26.12
CA ILE A 69 10.62 50.27 26.04
C ILE A 69 10.70 49.00 25.18
N VAL A 70 10.37 47.86 25.78
CA VAL A 70 10.09 46.62 25.04
C VAL A 70 8.62 46.62 24.59
N HIS A 71 8.38 46.39 23.31
CA HIS A 71 7.07 46.47 22.67
C HIS A 71 6.01 45.68 23.44
N GLY A 72 4.92 46.36 23.84
CA GLY A 72 3.81 45.78 24.60
C GLY A 72 4.20 45.15 25.95
N GLY A 73 5.42 45.38 26.45
CA GLY A 73 5.97 44.67 27.61
C GLY A 73 6.16 43.17 27.40
N GLY A 74 6.27 42.74 26.13
CA GLY A 74 6.39 41.35 25.70
C GLY A 74 7.81 40.78 25.81
N ARG A 75 8.17 39.90 24.86
CA ARG A 75 9.50 39.28 24.82
C ARG A 75 10.54 40.25 24.27
N ARG A 76 11.72 40.27 24.89
CA ARG A 76 12.89 41.02 24.42
C ARG A 76 13.47 40.38 23.15
N LYS A 77 13.23 41.00 22.00
CA LYS A 77 13.81 40.67 20.68
C LYS A 77 14.34 41.94 20.01
N GLY A 78 15.21 41.83 19.01
CA GLY A 78 15.80 42.97 18.30
C GLY A 78 14.74 43.93 17.73
N ASN A 79 13.70 43.38 17.11
CA ASN A 79 12.59 44.10 16.51
C ASN A 79 11.45 44.47 17.48
N ALA A 80 11.60 44.21 18.77
CA ALA A 80 10.59 44.47 19.79
C ALA A 80 11.01 45.61 20.73
N ILE A 81 11.77 46.58 20.24
CA ILE A 81 12.26 47.74 21.02
C ILE A 81 11.66 49.01 20.42
N ASP A 82 10.70 49.61 21.12
CA ASP A 82 10.01 50.82 20.66
C ASP A 82 10.88 52.08 20.82
N GLY A 83 11.83 52.06 21.76
CA GLY A 83 12.80 53.13 21.93
C GLY A 83 13.71 52.95 23.15
N ARG A 84 14.81 53.72 23.22
CA ARG A 84 15.81 53.70 24.29
C ARG A 84 15.98 55.10 24.90
N ASP A 85 15.82 55.20 26.21
CA ASP A 85 16.12 56.43 26.98
C ASP A 85 17.55 56.42 27.54
N ILE A 86 18.19 55.25 27.54
CA ILE A 86 19.49 55.02 28.16
C ILE A 86 20.37 54.23 27.21
N LEU A 87 21.56 54.75 26.97
CA LEU A 87 22.66 54.05 26.33
C LEU A 87 23.43 53.24 27.36
N THR A 88 23.66 51.96 27.05
CA THR A 88 24.33 51.03 27.98
C THR A 88 25.51 50.34 27.31
N LEU A 89 26.69 50.42 27.91
CA LEU A 89 27.91 49.76 27.43
C LEU A 89 28.42 48.72 28.43
N ASP A 90 28.58 47.47 28.01
CA ASP A 90 29.31 46.41 28.72
C ASP A 90 30.80 46.47 28.30
N LEU A 91 31.69 46.87 29.21
CA LEU A 91 33.14 46.85 29.01
C LEU A 91 33.73 45.65 29.75
N ASP A 92 34.00 44.58 29.00
CA ASP A 92 34.47 43.30 29.52
C ASP A 92 35.98 43.05 29.31
N HIS A 93 36.63 43.86 28.47
CA HIS A 93 38.02 43.70 28.04
C HIS A 93 38.92 44.86 28.47
N ILE A 94 38.69 45.41 29.66
CA ILE A 94 39.53 46.49 30.21
C ILE A 94 40.88 45.88 30.64
N PRO A 95 42.04 46.49 30.30
CA PRO A 95 43.35 46.05 30.77
C PRO A 95 43.46 46.08 32.31
N ALA A 96 44.32 45.24 32.88
CA ALA A 96 44.60 45.21 34.31
C ALA A 96 44.94 46.61 34.86
N GLY A 97 44.32 47.01 35.97
CA GLY A 97 44.48 48.35 36.55
C GLY A 97 43.80 49.50 35.77
N GLY A 98 43.11 49.21 34.66
CA GLY A 98 42.50 50.21 33.77
C GLY A 98 41.22 50.90 34.28
N THR A 99 40.67 50.51 35.43
CA THR A 99 39.40 51.05 35.97
C THR A 99 39.40 52.58 36.03
N ASN A 100 40.44 53.18 36.61
CA ASN A 100 40.51 54.65 36.80
C ASN A 100 40.72 55.41 35.49
N ASP A 101 41.28 54.78 34.46
CA ASP A 101 41.39 55.38 33.13
C ASP A 101 40.02 55.43 32.45
N VAL A 102 39.27 54.31 32.48
CA VAL A 102 37.90 54.25 31.97
C VAL A 102 37.00 55.27 32.67
N LEU A 103 37.06 55.37 34.00
CA LEU A 103 36.27 56.36 34.74
C LEU A 103 36.59 57.80 34.33
N ARG A 104 37.87 58.12 34.09
CA ARG A 104 38.29 59.44 33.59
C ARG A 104 37.78 59.72 32.19
N ARG A 105 37.81 58.74 31.29
CA ARG A 105 37.28 58.88 29.92
C ARG A 105 35.77 59.09 29.91
N VAL A 106 35.04 58.34 30.74
CA VAL A 106 33.59 58.50 30.89
C VAL A 106 33.25 59.87 31.46
N ASP A 107 33.93 60.31 32.52
CA ASP A 107 33.72 61.66 33.07
C ASP A 107 34.03 62.77 32.05
N GLY A 108 35.06 62.55 31.22
CA GLY A 108 35.48 63.43 30.13
C GLY A 108 34.49 63.56 28.97
N LEU A 109 33.47 62.69 28.86
CA LEU A 109 32.39 62.87 27.88
C LEU A 109 31.53 64.12 28.17
N GLY A 110 31.59 64.65 29.40
CA GLY A 110 30.86 65.86 29.78
C GLY A 110 29.35 65.66 29.94
N CYS A 111 28.85 64.43 29.87
CA CYS A 111 27.44 64.09 30.06
C CYS A 111 27.20 63.31 31.36
N GLY A 112 25.93 63.23 31.78
CA GLY A 112 25.52 62.46 32.95
C GLY A 112 25.81 60.99 32.76
N TYR A 113 26.24 60.30 33.82
CA TYR A 113 26.56 58.87 33.74
C TYR A 113 26.42 58.17 35.09
N ALA A 114 26.22 56.86 35.05
CA ALA A 114 26.55 55.96 36.15
C ALA A 114 27.43 54.81 35.65
N VAL A 115 28.41 54.41 36.45
CA VAL A 115 29.27 53.25 36.20
C VAL A 115 29.13 52.28 37.34
N TYR A 116 28.94 51.00 37.03
CA TYR A 116 29.00 49.94 38.03
C TYR A 116 29.73 48.69 37.55
N SER A 117 30.41 47.99 38.46
CA SER A 117 31.14 46.76 38.12
C SER A 117 30.22 45.55 37.90
N THR A 118 30.62 44.65 36.99
CA THR A 118 29.94 43.35 36.82
C THR A 118 30.36 42.35 37.91
N ARG A 119 29.64 41.23 38.07
CA ARG A 119 29.98 40.19 39.08
C ARG A 119 31.39 39.62 38.95
N LYS A 120 31.95 39.62 37.74
CA LYS A 120 33.29 39.10 37.44
C LYS A 120 34.41 40.12 37.64
N HIS A 121 34.08 41.33 38.08
CA HIS A 121 35.06 42.38 38.24
C HIS A 121 36.12 42.03 39.28
N SER A 122 37.38 42.26 38.92
CA SER A 122 38.51 42.37 39.84
C SER A 122 39.45 43.48 39.37
N PRO A 123 40.34 44.00 40.23
CA PRO A 123 41.35 44.98 39.82
C PRO A 123 42.27 44.50 38.67
N ASP A 124 42.57 43.21 38.64
CA ASP A 124 43.43 42.58 37.62
C ASP A 124 42.69 42.31 36.30
N ALA A 125 41.36 42.21 36.33
CA ALA A 125 40.52 42.04 35.15
C ALA A 125 39.25 42.90 35.28
N PRO A 126 39.36 44.24 35.12
CA PRO A 126 38.24 45.14 35.34
C PRO A 126 37.12 44.89 34.34
N ARG A 127 35.89 44.81 34.86
CA ARG A 127 34.66 44.73 34.05
C ARG A 127 33.65 45.74 34.55
N LEU A 128 33.20 46.64 33.69
CA LEU A 128 32.36 47.77 34.05
C LEU A 128 31.16 47.87 33.10
N ARG A 129 30.04 48.34 33.64
CA ARG A 129 28.87 48.78 32.88
C ARG A 129 28.74 50.27 32.97
N ILE A 130 28.58 50.90 31.82
CA ILE A 130 28.41 52.34 31.70
C ILE A 130 26.97 52.62 31.29
N ILE A 131 26.30 53.47 32.05
CA ILE A 131 24.91 53.87 31.89
C ILE A 131 24.89 55.36 31.58
N LEU A 132 24.46 55.71 30.37
CA LEU A 132 24.45 57.08 29.85
C LEU A 132 23.00 57.47 29.49
N PRO A 133 22.31 58.30 30.29
CA PRO A 133 20.99 58.79 29.94
C PRO A 133 21.07 59.71 28.70
N LEU A 134 20.18 59.46 27.74
CA LEU A 134 20.06 60.23 26.50
C LEU A 134 19.11 61.42 26.70
N ASP A 135 19.33 62.54 26.03
CA ASP A 135 18.47 63.73 26.10
C ASP A 135 17.03 63.50 25.57
N ARG A 136 16.87 62.56 24.64
CA ARG A 136 15.59 62.08 24.12
C ARG A 136 15.53 60.55 24.03
N THR A 137 14.33 60.01 23.88
CA THR A 137 14.16 58.60 23.47
C THR A 137 14.65 58.44 22.04
N VAL A 138 15.50 57.45 21.79
CA VAL A 138 16.02 57.12 20.45
C VAL A 138 15.40 55.83 19.94
N THR A 139 15.28 55.69 18.62
CA THR A 139 14.79 54.44 18.00
C THR A 139 15.81 53.30 18.14
N ALA A 140 15.40 52.07 17.85
CA ALA A 140 16.30 50.92 17.84
C ALA A 140 17.46 51.09 16.81
N ASP A 141 17.18 51.73 15.68
CA ASP A 141 18.16 51.97 14.61
C ASP A 141 19.10 53.14 14.91
N GLU A 142 18.64 54.17 15.64
CA GLU A 142 19.50 55.26 16.14
C GLU A 142 20.42 54.79 17.27
N TYR A 143 20.00 53.79 18.06
CA TYR A 143 20.73 53.35 19.25
C TYR A 143 22.14 52.82 18.95
N GLU A 144 22.27 51.91 17.97
CA GLU A 144 23.56 51.27 17.66
C GLU A 144 24.65 52.28 17.22
N PRO A 145 24.41 53.19 16.26
CA PRO A 145 25.42 54.19 15.89
C PRO A 145 25.80 55.11 17.05
N ILE A 146 24.83 55.56 17.86
CA ILE A 146 25.13 56.36 19.06
C ILE A 146 26.00 55.57 20.04
N ALA A 147 25.66 54.29 20.30
CA ALA A 147 26.42 53.40 21.17
C ALA A 147 27.84 53.16 20.67
N ARG A 148 28.02 52.94 19.36
CA ARG A 148 29.33 52.73 18.73
C ARG A 148 30.20 53.98 18.75
N MET A 149 29.65 55.14 18.43
CA MET A 149 30.40 56.41 18.50
C MET A 149 30.78 56.73 19.94
N THR A 150 29.86 56.55 20.90
CA THR A 150 30.15 56.73 22.33
C THR A 150 31.25 55.77 22.80
N ALA A 151 31.16 54.50 22.42
CA ALA A 151 32.19 53.51 22.71
C ALA A 151 33.52 53.86 22.06
N ASN A 152 33.54 54.44 20.84
CA ASN A 152 34.76 54.90 20.19
C ASN A 152 35.47 56.00 20.99
N LEU A 153 34.72 56.97 21.54
CA LEU A 153 35.26 58.03 22.39
C LEU A 153 35.86 57.49 23.71
N ILE A 154 35.27 56.43 24.28
CA ILE A 154 35.79 55.80 25.50
C ILE A 154 36.95 54.83 25.18
N GLY A 155 36.85 54.10 24.07
CA GLY A 155 37.76 53.05 23.64
C GLY A 155 36.99 51.77 23.29
N ILE A 156 36.52 51.68 22.04
CA ILE A 156 35.61 50.64 21.57
C ILE A 156 36.18 49.21 21.70
N GLY A 157 37.50 49.06 21.64
CA GLY A 157 38.18 47.77 21.83
C GLY A 157 37.99 47.14 23.22
N MET A 158 37.54 47.90 24.22
CA MET A 158 37.23 47.38 25.56
C MET A 158 35.81 46.80 25.67
N CYS A 159 34.94 47.09 24.71
CA CYS A 159 33.52 46.71 24.75
C CYS A 159 33.30 45.24 24.41
N ASP A 160 32.26 44.65 24.98
CA ASP A 160 31.71 43.39 24.48
C ASP A 160 31.00 43.64 23.13
N PRO A 161 31.25 42.84 22.08
CA PRO A 161 30.66 43.08 20.75
C PRO A 161 29.12 43.11 20.71
N SER A 162 28.46 42.42 21.65
CA SER A 162 26.99 42.39 21.72
C SER A 162 26.37 43.57 22.49
N THR A 163 27.20 44.51 22.99
CA THR A 163 26.69 45.66 23.76
C THR A 163 25.88 46.66 22.93
N PHE A 164 26.05 46.64 21.61
CA PHE A 164 25.42 47.60 20.69
C PHE A 164 24.02 47.21 20.26
N GLU A 165 23.55 46.01 20.62
CA GLU A 165 22.19 45.56 20.33
C GLU A 165 21.17 46.42 21.09
N ALA A 166 20.19 47.02 20.41
CA ALA A 166 19.13 47.83 21.05
C ALA A 166 18.36 47.03 22.12
N SER A 167 18.19 45.73 21.88
CA SER A 167 17.52 44.83 22.81
C SER A 167 18.39 44.40 24.00
N ARG A 168 19.67 44.80 24.08
CA ARG A 168 20.59 44.37 25.13
C ARG A 168 20.08 44.72 26.52
N LEU A 169 20.00 43.71 27.40
CA LEU A 169 19.71 43.89 28.82
C LEU A 169 20.98 44.18 29.62
N MET A 170 20.84 44.92 30.70
CA MET A 170 21.85 45.09 31.74
C MET A 170 21.36 44.41 33.02
N TYR A 171 22.18 43.51 33.57
CA TYR A 171 21.87 42.89 34.85
C TYR A 171 21.91 43.92 35.97
N TRP A 172 20.99 43.77 36.94
CA TRP A 172 21.10 44.48 38.20
C TRP A 172 22.44 44.16 38.89
N PRO A 173 22.99 45.08 39.70
CA PRO A 173 24.31 44.90 40.27
C PRO A 173 24.35 43.69 41.21
N SER A 174 25.30 42.79 40.97
CA SER A 174 25.62 41.69 41.88
C SER A 174 27.13 41.45 41.92
N CYS A 175 27.64 40.97 43.04
CA CYS A 175 29.04 40.62 43.22
C CYS A 175 29.22 39.44 44.20
N CYS A 176 30.39 38.81 44.16
CA CYS A 176 30.73 37.71 45.08
C CYS A 176 30.99 38.27 46.49
N CYS A 177 31.02 37.41 47.52
CA CYS A 177 31.10 37.84 48.92
C CYS A 177 32.36 38.66 49.24
N ASP A 178 33.46 38.36 48.55
CA ASP A 178 34.80 38.95 48.69
C ASP A 178 35.13 39.98 47.58
N SER A 179 34.24 40.19 46.61
CA SER A 179 34.52 41.07 45.48
C SER A 179 34.43 42.55 45.85
N GLN A 180 35.38 43.33 45.33
CA GLN A 180 35.30 44.78 45.28
C GLN A 180 34.19 45.19 44.32
N TYR A 181 33.28 46.03 44.78
CA TYR A 181 32.23 46.60 43.95
C TYR A 181 32.55 48.05 43.64
N VAL A 182 32.58 48.40 42.35
CA VAL A 182 32.79 49.77 41.88
C VAL A 182 31.43 50.34 41.53
N PHE A 183 31.10 51.50 42.11
CA PHE A 183 29.97 52.33 41.71
C PHE A 183 30.38 53.81 41.77
N THR A 184 30.09 54.55 40.71
CA THR A 184 30.27 56.01 40.66
C THR A 184 29.29 56.62 39.67
N TYR A 185 28.94 57.89 39.84
CA TYR A 185 28.05 58.62 38.93
C TYR A 185 28.53 60.08 38.79
N GLY A 186 28.17 60.69 37.67
CA GLY A 186 28.37 62.12 37.41
C GLY A 186 27.04 62.79 37.10
N ASP A 187 26.69 63.83 37.87
CA ASP A 187 25.49 64.64 37.68
C ASP A 187 25.80 65.79 36.70
N LYS A 188 25.53 65.55 35.41
CA LYS A 188 25.84 66.44 34.27
C LYS A 188 24.69 66.39 33.24
N PRO A 189 24.62 67.30 32.26
CA PRO A 189 23.63 67.26 31.19
C PRO A 189 23.59 65.91 30.45
N PHE A 190 22.47 65.55 29.87
CA PHE A 190 22.28 64.22 29.27
C PHE A 190 23.07 64.10 27.96
N LEU A 191 23.41 62.87 27.56
CA LEU A 191 24.12 62.64 26.31
C LEU A 191 23.21 63.01 25.13
N SER A 192 23.67 63.91 24.26
CA SER A 192 22.85 64.35 23.13
C SER A 192 22.81 63.31 22.02
N ALA A 193 21.64 62.73 21.76
CA ALA A 193 21.45 61.74 20.71
C ALA A 193 21.82 62.31 19.33
N ASP A 194 21.26 63.47 19.00
CA ASP A 194 21.50 64.15 17.72
C ASP A 194 22.95 64.63 17.59
N GLY A 195 23.55 65.07 18.71
CA GLY A 195 24.96 65.42 18.75
C GLY A 195 25.89 64.25 18.42
N MET A 196 25.57 63.04 18.92
CA MET A 196 26.36 61.83 18.62
C MET A 196 26.16 61.36 17.18
N LEU A 197 24.94 61.43 16.65
CA LEU A 197 24.66 61.08 15.25
C LEU A 197 25.33 62.06 14.27
N ALA A 198 25.43 63.35 14.62
CA ALA A 198 26.07 64.38 13.80
C ALA A 198 27.61 64.23 13.70
N LEU A 199 28.24 63.35 14.50
CA LEU A 199 29.65 63.01 14.36
C LEU A 199 29.94 62.13 13.14
N TYR A 200 28.89 61.57 12.52
CA TYR A 200 28.98 60.81 11.28
C TYR A 200 28.78 61.71 10.06
N PRO A 201 29.49 61.48 8.94
CA PRO A 201 29.13 62.06 7.64
C PRO A 201 27.71 61.66 7.21
N ASP A 202 27.38 60.38 7.38
CA ASP A 202 26.04 59.82 7.31
C ASP A 202 25.97 58.62 8.25
N TRP A 203 25.14 58.72 9.30
CA TRP A 203 24.99 57.63 10.25
C TRP A 203 24.13 56.49 9.71
N HIS A 204 23.38 56.69 8.61
CA HIS A 204 22.62 55.62 7.97
C HIS A 204 23.53 54.66 7.19
N ASP A 205 24.77 55.08 6.86
CA ASP A 205 25.80 54.22 6.29
C ASP A 205 26.51 53.41 7.39
N ILE A 206 26.14 52.15 7.50
CA ILE A 206 26.70 51.20 8.48
C ILE A 206 28.21 51.01 8.32
N ASN A 207 28.77 51.23 7.13
CA ASN A 207 30.22 51.09 6.91
C ASN A 207 31.01 52.19 7.63
N ALA A 208 30.39 53.35 7.89
CA ALA A 208 31.00 54.44 8.64
C ALA A 208 31.04 54.17 10.16
N TRP A 209 30.38 53.11 10.64
CA TRP A 209 30.27 52.83 12.08
C TRP A 209 31.56 52.26 12.66
N PRO A 210 32.05 52.79 13.81
CA PRO A 210 33.17 52.20 14.54
C PRO A 210 32.93 50.72 14.86
N GLN A 211 33.95 49.90 14.64
CA GLN A 211 33.90 48.45 14.87
C GLN A 211 34.81 48.06 16.03
N VAL A 212 34.39 47.03 16.79
CA VAL A 212 35.29 46.37 17.74
C VAL A 212 36.35 45.59 16.93
N PRO A 213 37.65 45.78 17.18
CA PRO A 213 38.71 45.07 16.45
C PRO A 213 38.52 43.55 16.48
N GLY A 214 38.64 42.89 15.32
CA GLY A 214 38.54 41.43 15.19
C GLY A 214 37.16 40.85 14.87
N VAL A 215 36.11 41.69 14.72
CA VAL A 215 34.72 41.25 14.43
C VAL A 215 34.40 41.12 12.93
N GLN A 216 35.21 41.74 12.05
CA GLN A 216 34.93 41.95 10.61
C GLN A 216 34.77 40.68 9.73
N ASP A 217 35.06 39.46 10.22
CA ASP A 217 35.01 38.21 9.42
C ASP A 217 33.87 37.25 9.84
N THR A 218 32.93 37.69 10.65
CA THR A 218 31.92 36.79 11.25
C THR A 218 30.93 36.21 10.23
N HIS A 219 30.45 36.98 9.24
CA HIS A 219 29.45 36.49 8.28
C HIS A 219 30.01 35.44 7.30
N LYS A 220 31.24 35.63 6.79
CA LYS A 220 31.92 34.63 5.95
C LYS A 220 32.18 33.32 6.69
N ARG A 221 32.53 33.39 7.98
CA ARG A 221 32.67 32.19 8.84
C ARG A 221 31.33 31.51 9.13
N LEU A 222 30.25 32.28 9.27
CA LEU A 222 28.90 31.74 9.44
C LEU A 222 28.39 31.03 8.17
N ALA A 223 28.68 31.58 6.99
CA ALA A 223 28.37 30.95 5.70
C ALA A 223 29.11 29.62 5.53
N ALA A 224 30.42 29.61 5.79
CA ALA A 224 31.22 28.38 5.76
C ALA A 224 30.72 27.29 6.73
N LYS A 225 30.07 27.68 7.83
CA LYS A 225 29.50 26.75 8.82
C LYS A 225 28.13 26.18 8.41
N GLN A 226 27.32 26.92 7.64
CA GLN A 226 25.99 26.45 7.22
C GLN A 226 26.04 25.48 6.03
N GLY A 227 27.12 25.52 5.23
CA GLY A 227 27.26 24.73 4.01
C GLY A 227 26.28 25.15 2.92
N ASP A 228 26.48 24.66 1.69
CA ASP A 228 25.59 24.97 0.56
C ASP A 228 24.17 24.41 0.79
N PRO A 229 23.12 25.26 0.87
CA PRO A 229 21.76 24.80 1.10
C PRO A 229 21.20 23.95 -0.04
N THR A 230 21.71 24.11 -1.27
CA THR A 230 21.28 23.35 -2.45
C THR A 230 21.76 21.90 -2.43
N GLN A 231 22.74 21.55 -1.58
CA GLN A 231 23.22 20.17 -1.40
C GLN A 231 22.44 19.42 -0.32
N LYS A 232 21.54 20.09 0.41
CA LYS A 232 20.72 19.45 1.44
C LYS A 232 19.67 18.54 0.78
N SER A 233 19.30 17.47 1.46
CA SER A 233 18.19 16.59 1.05
C SER A 233 16.86 17.05 1.66
N GLY A 234 15.74 16.60 1.08
CA GLY A 234 14.40 16.90 1.56
C GLY A 234 13.95 18.34 1.23
N VAL A 235 12.92 18.81 1.94
CA VAL A 235 12.17 20.03 1.61
C VAL A 235 13.06 21.27 1.56
N VAL A 236 13.96 21.47 2.52
CA VAL A 236 14.87 22.64 2.54
C VAL A 236 15.77 22.68 1.32
N GLY A 237 16.35 21.54 0.95
CA GLY A 237 17.22 21.45 -0.22
C GLY A 237 16.47 21.65 -1.52
N ALA A 238 15.31 21.00 -1.67
CA ALA A 238 14.47 21.17 -2.86
C ALA A 238 13.98 22.61 -3.00
N PHE A 239 13.58 23.25 -1.91
CA PHE A 239 13.18 24.66 -1.92
C PHE A 239 14.33 25.57 -2.36
N CYS A 240 15.53 25.39 -1.78
CA CYS A 240 16.71 26.19 -2.14
C CYS A 240 17.30 25.87 -3.54
N ARG A 241 17.00 24.69 -4.12
CA ARG A 241 17.30 24.39 -5.54
C ARG A 241 16.27 25.01 -6.48
N THR A 242 15.05 25.25 -6.00
CA THR A 242 13.96 25.85 -6.79
C THR A 242 14.01 27.38 -6.76
N TYR A 243 14.38 27.96 -5.60
CA TYR A 243 14.38 29.41 -5.38
C TYR A 243 15.67 29.86 -4.68
N ASN A 244 16.30 30.89 -5.23
CA ASN A 244 17.37 31.65 -4.58
C ASN A 244 16.79 32.84 -3.78
N ILE A 245 17.65 33.67 -3.17
CA ILE A 245 17.24 34.84 -2.37
C ILE A 245 16.43 35.86 -3.19
N TYR A 246 16.82 36.12 -4.43
CA TYR A 246 16.12 37.07 -5.31
C TYR A 246 14.72 36.55 -5.65
N ASP A 247 14.61 35.25 -5.99
CA ASP A 247 13.32 34.63 -6.33
C ASP A 247 12.33 34.71 -5.16
N VAL A 248 12.81 34.48 -3.93
CA VAL A 248 11.94 34.54 -2.75
C VAL A 248 11.58 35.96 -2.33
N MET A 249 12.45 36.95 -2.58
CA MET A 249 12.11 38.36 -2.38
C MET A 249 10.97 38.77 -3.29
N GLU A 250 11.01 38.38 -4.56
CA GLU A 250 9.96 38.72 -5.53
C GLU A 250 8.66 37.96 -5.24
N LYS A 251 8.76 36.63 -5.04
CA LYS A 251 7.57 35.76 -4.95
C LYS A 251 6.90 35.76 -3.57
N PHE A 252 7.68 35.68 -2.50
CA PHE A 252 7.16 35.45 -1.15
C PHE A 252 7.24 36.69 -0.25
N LEU A 253 8.17 37.61 -0.51
CA LEU A 253 8.42 38.79 0.32
C LEU A 253 8.35 40.12 -0.47
N PRO A 254 7.33 40.32 -1.34
CA PRO A 254 7.28 41.49 -2.21
C PRO A 254 7.22 42.79 -1.40
N GLY A 255 8.10 43.75 -1.74
CA GLY A 255 8.16 45.06 -1.09
C GLY A 255 8.79 45.09 0.31
N ILE A 256 9.35 43.97 0.78
CA ILE A 256 10.07 43.91 2.07
C ILE A 256 11.52 44.39 1.92
N TYR A 257 12.13 44.15 0.77
CA TYR A 257 13.50 44.56 0.45
C TYR A 257 13.52 45.37 -0.84
N GLU A 258 14.10 46.56 -0.79
CA GLU A 258 14.27 47.44 -1.96
C GLU A 258 15.74 47.50 -2.37
N PRO A 259 16.06 47.39 -3.67
CA PRO A 259 17.44 47.47 -4.13
C PRO A 259 18.03 48.86 -3.90
N VAL A 260 19.31 48.92 -3.57
CA VAL A 260 20.04 50.20 -3.45
C VAL A 260 20.57 50.62 -4.83
N ASP A 261 20.39 51.89 -5.17
CA ASP A 261 20.95 52.46 -6.39
C ASP A 261 22.47 52.23 -6.46
N ASN A 262 22.92 51.63 -7.56
CA ASN A 262 24.32 51.28 -7.87
C ASN A 262 24.92 50.06 -7.13
N SER A 263 24.11 49.17 -6.54
CA SER A 263 24.59 47.87 -6.05
C SER A 263 23.58 46.75 -6.28
N SER A 264 23.99 45.69 -6.98
CA SER A 264 23.15 44.51 -7.25
C SER A 264 23.02 43.56 -6.05
N GLU A 265 23.90 43.69 -5.06
CA GLU A 265 24.01 42.78 -3.91
C GLU A 265 23.47 43.40 -2.60
N ARG A 266 23.04 44.67 -2.64
CA ARG A 266 22.58 45.40 -1.44
C ARG A 266 21.13 45.82 -1.55
N TYR A 267 20.41 45.58 -0.46
CA TYR A 267 19.01 45.86 -0.31
C TYR A 267 18.78 46.63 1.00
N THR A 268 17.75 47.46 0.99
CA THR A 268 17.22 48.16 2.16
C THR A 268 16.00 47.43 2.64
N TYR A 269 15.97 47.05 3.92
CA TYR A 269 14.75 46.55 4.55
C TYR A 269 13.77 47.71 4.71
N THR A 270 12.58 47.63 4.11
CA THR A 270 11.62 48.75 4.06
C THR A 270 11.01 49.10 5.43
N GLY A 271 11.13 48.19 6.41
CA GLY A 271 10.73 48.44 7.80
C GLY A 271 11.84 49.01 8.70
N GLY A 272 13.04 49.27 8.18
CA GLY A 272 14.17 49.83 8.91
C GLY A 272 14.50 51.26 8.50
N SER A 273 15.26 52.00 9.32
CA SER A 273 15.64 53.38 9.00
C SER A 273 17.01 53.52 8.32
N THR A 274 17.84 52.47 8.31
CA THR A 274 19.16 52.47 7.63
C THR A 274 19.04 52.05 6.17
N THR A 275 20.01 52.43 5.33
CA THR A 275 19.99 52.13 3.88
C THR A 275 21.02 51.06 3.55
N GLY A 276 20.68 50.08 2.71
CA GLY A 276 21.62 49.07 2.21
C GLY A 276 22.18 48.11 3.25
N GLY A 277 21.44 47.89 4.33
CA GLY A 277 21.81 47.04 5.46
C GLY A 277 21.54 45.55 5.26
N ALA A 278 20.81 45.15 4.22
CA ALA A 278 20.67 43.74 3.82
C ALA A 278 21.61 43.44 2.66
N ILE A 279 22.50 42.46 2.84
CA ILE A 279 23.53 42.11 1.86
C ILE A 279 23.30 40.67 1.39
N VAL A 280 23.26 40.48 0.09
CA VAL A 280 23.15 39.18 -0.58
C VAL A 280 24.56 38.69 -0.91
N TYR A 281 24.84 37.42 -0.60
CA TYR A 281 26.13 36.77 -0.81
C TYR A 281 25.99 35.57 -1.74
N ASP A 282 27.14 35.14 -2.27
CA ASP A 282 27.29 33.90 -3.04
C ASP A 282 26.24 33.78 -4.15
N ASN A 283 26.10 34.86 -4.93
CA ASN A 283 25.19 34.96 -6.07
C ASN A 283 23.72 34.60 -5.76
N GLY A 284 23.21 35.05 -4.62
CA GLY A 284 21.81 34.80 -4.21
C GLY A 284 21.61 33.57 -3.34
N THR A 285 22.68 32.94 -2.84
CA THR A 285 22.55 31.78 -1.94
C THR A 285 22.14 32.19 -0.52
N PHE A 286 22.68 33.31 -0.04
CA PHE A 286 22.45 33.79 1.32
C PHE A 286 22.15 35.29 1.39
N LEU A 287 21.40 35.68 2.42
CA LEU A 287 21.22 37.07 2.83
C LEU A 287 21.64 37.23 4.29
N TYR A 288 22.34 38.33 4.60
CA TYR A 288 22.54 38.79 5.97
C TYR A 288 21.96 40.19 6.13
N SER A 289 21.13 40.39 7.14
CA SER A 289 20.55 41.69 7.46
C SER A 289 21.19 42.29 8.70
N HIS A 290 21.66 43.53 8.57
CA HIS A 290 22.18 44.35 9.67
C HIS A 290 21.09 45.18 10.35
N HIS A 291 19.85 45.15 9.85
CA HIS A 291 18.74 45.89 10.45
C HIS A 291 18.30 45.18 11.74
N ALA A 292 18.38 45.87 12.88
CA ALA A 292 18.00 45.31 14.18
C ALA A 292 16.50 44.98 14.25
N THR A 293 15.69 45.69 13.46
CA THR A 293 14.24 45.55 13.34
C THR A 293 13.78 44.50 12.33
N ASP A 294 14.68 44.01 11.48
CA ASP A 294 14.37 42.96 10.50
C ASP A 294 14.22 41.59 11.21
N PRO A 295 13.16 40.79 10.94
CA PRO A 295 13.05 39.41 11.41
C PRO A 295 14.27 38.51 11.08
N ALA A 296 14.94 38.77 9.96
CA ALA A 296 16.20 38.16 9.53
C ALA A 296 17.46 38.87 10.08
N GLY A 297 17.28 39.97 10.80
CA GLY A 297 18.33 40.77 11.42
C GLY A 297 19.29 39.94 12.28
N GLY A 298 20.58 40.14 12.05
CA GLY A 298 21.64 39.45 12.80
C GLY A 298 21.90 38.00 12.35
N LYS A 299 21.14 37.46 11.39
CA LYS A 299 21.20 36.05 10.97
C LYS A 299 21.63 35.93 9.50
N LEU A 300 22.37 34.86 9.20
CA LEU A 300 22.63 34.46 7.83
C LEU A 300 21.51 33.49 7.39
N CYS A 301 20.75 33.89 6.38
CA CYS A 301 19.57 33.20 5.91
C CYS A 301 19.77 32.68 4.48
N ASN A 302 19.49 31.39 4.25
CA ASN A 302 19.20 30.90 2.89
C ASN A 302 17.75 31.25 2.51
N ALA A 303 17.34 30.96 1.27
CA ALA A 303 16.00 31.24 0.77
C ALA A 303 14.88 30.68 1.67
N PHE A 304 15.00 29.44 2.14
CA PHE A 304 14.01 28.81 3.03
C PHE A 304 13.91 29.55 4.38
N ASP A 305 15.07 29.85 4.99
CA ASP A 305 15.12 30.54 6.29
C ASP A 305 14.65 31.99 6.21
N LEU A 306 14.92 32.68 5.10
CA LEU A 306 14.50 34.07 4.88
C LEU A 306 12.96 34.15 4.88
N VAL A 307 12.30 33.32 4.07
CA VAL A 307 10.82 33.25 4.03
C VAL A 307 10.26 32.81 5.38
N ARG A 308 10.87 31.81 6.02
CA ARG A 308 10.45 31.32 7.35
C ARG A 308 10.44 32.43 8.39
N TYR A 309 11.50 33.22 8.49
CA TYR A 309 11.59 34.26 9.52
C TYR A 309 10.61 35.41 9.27
N HIS A 310 10.37 35.79 8.03
CA HIS A 310 9.44 36.87 7.73
C HIS A 310 7.97 36.45 7.87
N LEU A 311 7.61 35.24 7.44
CA LEU A 311 6.20 34.83 7.43
C LEU A 311 5.74 34.11 8.70
N PHE A 312 6.65 33.47 9.45
CA PHE A 312 6.27 32.50 10.48
C PHE A 312 7.05 32.62 11.81
N SER A 313 7.92 33.62 12.00
CA SER A 313 8.76 33.71 13.22
C SER A 313 7.98 34.00 14.50
N ASP A 314 6.79 34.57 14.39
CA ASP A 314 5.83 34.79 15.47
C ASP A 314 5.32 33.47 16.08
N LYS A 315 5.17 32.42 15.26
CA LYS A 315 4.71 31.09 15.72
C LYS A 315 5.67 30.42 16.71
N ASP A 316 6.91 30.89 16.80
CA ASP A 316 7.92 30.34 17.71
C ASP A 316 7.87 30.98 19.11
N ASP A 317 6.96 31.94 19.36
CA ASP A 317 6.92 32.70 20.61
C ASP A 317 6.70 31.86 21.87
N ASP A 318 5.97 30.74 21.75
CA ASP A 318 5.71 29.81 22.85
C ASP A 318 6.65 28.59 22.85
N ALA A 319 7.60 28.53 21.91
CA ALA A 319 8.55 27.42 21.84
C ALA A 319 9.53 27.45 23.03
N LYS A 320 9.89 26.27 23.53
CA LYS A 320 10.91 26.15 24.59
C LYS A 320 12.27 26.65 24.10
N PRO A 321 13.09 27.29 24.96
CA PRO A 321 14.38 27.89 24.56
C PRO A 321 15.37 26.96 23.84
N ASP A 322 15.28 25.64 24.08
CA ASP A 322 16.19 24.63 23.50
C ASP A 322 15.53 23.76 22.42
N THR A 323 14.38 24.19 21.86
CA THR A 323 13.73 23.45 20.78
C THR A 323 14.61 23.46 19.52
N PRO A 324 14.99 22.30 18.98
CA PRO A 324 15.75 22.23 17.73
C PRO A 324 15.02 22.94 16.58
N THR A 325 15.75 23.61 15.69
CA THR A 325 15.17 24.41 14.59
C THR A 325 14.16 23.64 13.75
N ASN A 326 14.45 22.38 13.44
CA ASN A 326 13.58 21.51 12.63
C ASN A 326 12.31 21.02 13.36
N ARG A 327 12.11 21.42 14.62
CA ARG A 327 10.93 21.14 15.45
C ARG A 327 10.17 22.40 15.85
N LEU A 328 10.61 23.56 15.37
CA LEU A 328 9.93 24.83 15.63
C LEU A 328 8.63 24.91 14.81
N PRO A 329 7.53 25.46 15.38
CA PRO A 329 6.30 25.70 14.64
C PRO A 329 6.50 26.48 13.34
N SER A 330 7.41 27.46 13.32
CA SER A 330 7.77 28.21 12.10
C SER A 330 8.36 27.32 11.02
N TYR A 331 9.16 26.32 11.41
CA TYR A 331 9.78 25.38 10.48
C TYR A 331 8.75 24.45 9.87
N THR A 332 7.81 23.95 10.68
CA THR A 332 6.69 23.13 10.18
C THR A 332 5.83 23.91 9.19
N ALA A 333 5.45 25.16 9.53
CA ALA A 333 4.66 26.01 8.63
C ALA A 333 5.40 26.31 7.31
N MET A 334 6.72 26.54 7.38
CA MET A 334 7.53 26.75 6.17
C MET A 334 7.62 25.48 5.31
N CYS A 335 7.76 24.30 5.91
CA CYS A 335 7.71 23.05 5.17
C CYS A 335 6.36 22.85 4.45
N GLU A 336 5.25 23.19 5.11
CA GLU A 336 3.91 23.10 4.52
C GLU A 336 3.75 24.04 3.32
N LEU A 337 4.22 25.28 3.44
CA LEU A 337 4.26 26.24 2.32
C LEU A 337 5.13 25.72 1.17
N ALA A 338 6.31 25.19 1.47
CA ALA A 338 7.23 24.68 0.46
C ALA A 338 6.67 23.45 -0.27
N VAL A 339 6.03 22.51 0.44
CA VAL A 339 5.43 21.31 -0.19
C VAL A 339 4.18 21.64 -0.99
N ALA A 340 3.44 22.69 -0.63
CA ALA A 340 2.29 23.16 -1.39
C ALA A 340 2.69 23.88 -2.71
N ASP A 341 3.96 24.30 -2.85
CA ASP A 341 4.46 24.92 -4.07
C ASP A 341 4.68 23.88 -5.18
N ALA A 342 4.06 24.10 -6.34
CA ALA A 342 4.04 23.13 -7.43
C ALA A 342 5.44 22.77 -7.97
N ALA A 343 6.35 23.74 -8.05
CA ALA A 343 7.70 23.51 -8.57
C ALA A 343 8.55 22.70 -7.58
N VAL A 344 8.46 23.03 -6.29
CA VAL A 344 9.16 22.28 -5.23
C VAL A 344 8.61 20.86 -5.08
N ALA A 345 7.29 20.69 -5.13
CA ALA A 345 6.66 19.38 -5.07
C ALA A 345 7.06 18.48 -6.25
N ALA A 346 7.11 19.03 -7.47
CA ALA A 346 7.56 18.31 -8.65
C ALA A 346 9.02 17.84 -8.51
N LEU A 347 9.92 18.73 -8.06
CA LEU A 347 11.32 18.40 -7.84
C LEU A 347 11.50 17.31 -6.76
N LEU A 348 10.79 17.42 -5.63
CA LEU A 348 10.84 16.43 -4.54
C LEU A 348 10.41 15.03 -5.01
N ASN A 349 9.35 14.96 -5.82
CA ASN A 349 8.85 13.69 -6.33
C ASN A 349 9.80 13.09 -7.36
N LYS A 350 10.33 13.90 -8.27
CA LYS A 350 11.31 13.50 -9.27
C LYS A 350 12.59 12.93 -8.64
N GLU A 351 13.22 13.69 -7.74
CA GLU A 351 14.44 13.25 -7.07
C GLU A 351 14.24 11.96 -6.26
N ARG A 352 13.05 11.78 -5.67
CA ARG A 352 12.72 10.55 -4.94
C ARG A 352 12.58 9.35 -5.87
N TYR A 353 11.85 9.52 -6.97
CA TYR A 353 11.68 8.46 -7.97
C TYR A 353 13.02 8.04 -8.56
N GLU A 354 13.80 8.99 -9.08
CA GLU A 354 15.10 8.72 -9.71
C GLU A 354 16.10 8.06 -8.75
N ASN A 355 16.15 8.48 -7.48
CA ASN A 355 17.05 7.84 -6.52
C ASN A 355 16.62 6.42 -6.16
N ALA A 356 15.33 6.13 -6.20
CA ALA A 356 14.82 4.83 -5.79
C ALA A 356 14.79 3.83 -6.95
N THR A 357 14.54 4.27 -8.19
CA THR A 357 14.52 3.38 -9.37
C THR A 357 15.91 2.97 -9.85
N LYS A 358 16.97 3.69 -9.48
CA LYS A 358 18.37 3.30 -9.77
C LYS A 358 18.71 1.87 -9.34
N ASP A 359 18.11 1.41 -8.24
CA ASP A 359 18.30 0.04 -7.73
C ASP A 359 17.57 -1.04 -8.57
N PHE A 360 16.62 -0.64 -9.42
CA PHE A 360 15.69 -1.52 -10.15
C PHE A 360 15.84 -1.47 -11.68
N THR A 361 16.56 -0.50 -12.22
CA THR A 361 16.83 -0.37 -13.65
C THR A 361 18.21 -0.95 -13.99
N ASN A 362 18.26 -2.02 -14.77
CA ASN A 362 19.43 -2.30 -15.61
C ASN A 362 19.42 -1.32 -16.80
N ASP A 363 20.59 -0.91 -17.28
CA ASP A 363 20.89 0.11 -18.32
C ASP A 363 20.24 -0.07 -19.72
N SER A 364 19.10 -0.75 -19.83
CA SER A 364 18.51 -1.16 -21.11
C SER A 364 17.00 -0.93 -21.29
N ALA A 365 16.39 -0.02 -20.51
CA ALA A 365 15.03 0.45 -20.79
C ALA A 365 15.00 1.97 -20.97
N SER A 366 15.24 2.42 -22.21
CA SER A 366 14.93 3.78 -22.65
C SER A 366 13.41 3.96 -22.65
N ALA A 367 12.88 4.54 -21.57
CA ALA A 367 11.50 4.99 -21.50
C ALA A 367 11.36 6.25 -22.37
N GLU A 368 10.76 6.09 -23.55
CA GLU A 368 10.35 7.20 -24.41
C GLU A 368 9.14 7.94 -23.79
N ASN A 369 9.31 9.25 -23.59
CA ASN A 369 8.32 10.32 -23.76
C ASN A 369 6.96 10.30 -23.04
N GLU A 370 6.86 9.81 -21.80
CA GLU A 370 5.88 10.33 -20.84
C GLU A 370 6.61 10.71 -19.55
N THR A 371 6.64 12.01 -19.23
CA THR A 371 7.27 12.49 -18.00
C THR A 371 6.56 11.86 -16.80
N PRO A 372 7.26 11.11 -15.91
CA PRO A 372 6.70 10.56 -14.67
C PRO A 372 6.01 11.61 -13.78
N GLU A 373 6.31 12.89 -14.05
CA GLU A 373 5.94 14.09 -13.30
C GLU A 373 4.43 14.38 -13.25
N ASP A 374 3.59 13.83 -14.14
CA ASP A 374 2.16 14.19 -14.19
C ASP A 374 1.25 13.32 -13.32
N TRP A 375 1.40 12.00 -13.34
CA TRP A 375 0.51 11.13 -12.54
C TRP A 375 0.85 11.19 -11.04
N MET A 376 2.11 11.51 -10.69
CA MET A 376 2.53 11.67 -9.29
C MET A 376 1.81 12.82 -8.58
N LYS A 377 1.30 13.81 -9.31
CA LYS A 377 0.46 14.90 -8.76
C LYS A 377 -0.88 14.40 -8.22
N LEU A 378 -1.32 13.21 -8.64
CA LEU A 378 -2.54 12.57 -8.14
C LEU A 378 -2.34 11.97 -6.73
N LEU A 379 -1.09 11.77 -6.30
CA LEU A 379 -0.81 11.17 -5.00
C LEU A 379 -1.11 12.16 -3.88
N GLN A 380 -1.89 11.71 -2.89
CA GLN A 380 -1.99 12.42 -1.63
C GLN A 380 -0.64 12.36 -0.92
N VAL A 381 -0.05 13.49 -0.53
CA VAL A 381 1.26 13.55 0.14
C VAL A 381 1.17 14.14 1.54
N SER A 382 2.15 13.83 2.38
CA SER A 382 2.38 14.48 3.67
C SER A 382 2.69 15.97 3.46
N PRO A 383 1.93 16.90 4.06
CA PRO A 383 2.17 18.34 3.94
C PRO A 383 3.57 18.76 4.39
N GLN A 384 4.20 18.01 5.28
CA GLN A 384 5.48 18.39 5.89
C GLN A 384 6.69 17.81 5.18
N THR A 385 6.52 16.69 4.47
CA THR A 385 7.64 15.91 3.92
C THR A 385 7.51 15.61 2.43
N GLY A 386 6.34 15.86 1.83
CA GLY A 386 6.03 15.50 0.46
C GLY A 386 6.04 13.99 0.19
N VAL A 387 6.08 13.14 1.23
CA VAL A 387 6.04 11.66 1.07
C VAL A 387 4.61 11.21 0.77
N PRO A 388 4.39 10.31 -0.21
CA PRO A 388 3.07 9.74 -0.45
C PRO A 388 2.43 9.20 0.84
N ALA A 389 1.18 9.57 1.06
CA ALA A 389 0.37 9.04 2.14
C ALA A 389 0.22 7.53 1.98
N LYS A 390 0.19 6.82 3.10
CA LYS A 390 0.12 5.36 3.13
C LYS A 390 -1.34 4.90 2.98
N THR A 391 -1.95 5.14 1.83
CA THR A 391 -3.36 4.83 1.54
C THR A 391 -3.47 3.79 0.43
N THR A 392 -4.55 3.00 0.43
CA THR A 392 -4.85 2.05 -0.65
C THR A 392 -5.02 2.77 -1.99
N ASP A 393 -5.60 3.98 -1.96
CA ASP A 393 -5.81 4.83 -3.14
C ASP A 393 -4.50 5.23 -3.81
N ASN A 394 -3.52 5.73 -3.05
CA ASN A 394 -2.19 6.04 -3.59
C ASN A 394 -1.50 4.80 -4.16
N ILE A 395 -1.62 3.64 -3.50
CA ILE A 395 -1.04 2.39 -4.01
C ILE A 395 -1.69 2.04 -5.35
N LEU A 396 -3.02 2.16 -5.47
CA LEU A 396 -3.73 1.90 -6.73
C LEU A 396 -3.27 2.86 -7.84
N ILE A 397 -3.17 4.17 -7.55
CA ILE A 397 -2.62 5.16 -8.49
C ILE A 397 -1.23 4.74 -8.98
N ILE A 398 -0.35 4.31 -8.06
CA ILE A 398 1.00 3.82 -8.42
C ILE A 398 0.90 2.57 -9.32
N LEU A 399 0.12 1.55 -8.93
CA LEU A 399 -0.01 0.32 -9.72
C LEU A 399 -0.53 0.57 -11.14
N GLU A 400 -1.39 1.57 -11.32
CA GLU A 400 -2.02 1.92 -12.59
C GLU A 400 -1.16 2.83 -13.48
N ASN A 401 -0.16 3.53 -12.93
CA ASN A 401 0.57 4.58 -13.67
C ASN A 401 2.09 4.42 -13.66
N ASP A 402 2.68 3.72 -12.70
CA ASP A 402 4.11 3.47 -12.65
C ASP A 402 4.53 2.68 -13.91
N PRO A 403 5.47 3.18 -14.74
CA PRO A 403 5.89 2.50 -15.98
C PRO A 403 6.40 1.07 -15.77
N LEU A 404 6.91 0.73 -14.58
CA LEU A 404 7.40 -0.59 -14.23
C LEU A 404 6.28 -1.55 -13.79
N LEU A 405 5.06 -1.07 -13.54
CA LEU A 405 3.93 -1.86 -13.02
C LEU A 405 2.67 -1.78 -13.88
N LYS A 406 2.44 -0.65 -14.57
CA LYS A 406 1.26 -0.37 -15.37
C LYS A 406 0.96 -1.50 -16.35
N GLY A 407 -0.23 -2.08 -16.22
CA GLY A 407 -0.72 -3.19 -17.07
C GLY A 407 -0.06 -4.55 -16.82
N ARG A 408 0.86 -4.68 -15.86
CA ARG A 408 1.59 -5.94 -15.59
C ARG A 408 0.89 -6.85 -14.57
N ILE A 409 -0.09 -6.34 -13.84
CA ILE A 409 -0.87 -7.08 -12.83
C ILE A 409 -2.28 -7.29 -13.38
N GLN A 410 -2.66 -8.54 -13.60
CA GLN A 410 -3.94 -8.90 -14.19
C GLN A 410 -4.61 -10.02 -13.40
N TYR A 411 -5.89 -10.28 -13.65
CA TYR A 411 -6.63 -11.39 -13.04
C TYR A 411 -7.28 -12.27 -14.11
N ASP A 412 -7.00 -13.57 -14.08
CA ASP A 412 -7.66 -14.54 -14.94
C ASP A 412 -8.96 -15.00 -14.28
N GLU A 413 -10.10 -14.58 -14.83
CA GLU A 413 -11.43 -14.92 -14.31
C GLU A 413 -11.77 -16.40 -14.48
N PHE A 414 -11.19 -17.08 -15.47
CA PHE A 414 -11.42 -18.49 -15.75
C PHE A 414 -10.67 -19.36 -14.74
N ALA A 415 -9.39 -19.01 -14.50
CA ALA A 415 -8.54 -19.72 -13.54
C ALA A 415 -8.62 -19.20 -12.09
N LYS A 416 -9.34 -18.09 -11.87
CA LYS A 416 -9.51 -17.44 -10.56
C LYS A 416 -8.20 -17.10 -9.86
N ARG A 417 -7.19 -16.65 -10.61
CA ARG A 417 -5.83 -16.39 -10.10
C ARG A 417 -5.23 -15.12 -10.69
N GLY A 418 -4.34 -14.49 -9.92
CA GLY A 418 -3.53 -13.37 -10.40
C GLY A 418 -2.54 -13.82 -11.46
N ILE A 419 -2.31 -12.97 -12.46
CA ILE A 419 -1.39 -13.18 -13.56
C ILE A 419 -0.47 -11.97 -13.67
N VAL A 420 0.80 -12.26 -13.85
CA VAL A 420 1.82 -11.28 -14.23
C VAL A 420 1.86 -11.25 -15.74
N ALA A 421 1.53 -10.11 -16.35
CA ALA A 421 1.48 -9.97 -17.80
C ALA A 421 2.86 -9.78 -18.44
N ASP A 422 3.78 -9.15 -17.69
CA ASP A 422 5.17 -8.91 -18.09
C ASP A 422 6.08 -8.79 -16.84
N THR A 423 7.39 -8.77 -17.05
CA THR A 423 8.46 -8.77 -16.06
C THR A 423 8.22 -7.72 -14.96
N LEU A 424 8.26 -8.11 -13.69
CA LEU A 424 8.08 -7.20 -12.55
C LEU A 424 9.44 -6.75 -12.01
N PRO A 425 9.54 -5.53 -11.45
CA PRO A 425 10.83 -4.96 -11.03
C PRO A 425 11.52 -5.75 -9.91
N TRP A 426 10.77 -6.53 -9.13
CA TRP A 426 11.30 -7.37 -8.05
C TRP A 426 11.62 -8.82 -8.45
N ASP A 427 11.33 -9.24 -9.69
CA ASP A 427 11.64 -10.59 -10.17
C ASP A 427 12.07 -10.58 -11.64
N LEU A 428 13.34 -10.27 -11.86
CA LEU A 428 13.99 -10.32 -13.17
C LEU A 428 14.37 -11.74 -13.61
N SER A 429 14.28 -12.73 -12.71
CA SER A 429 14.70 -14.10 -12.97
C SER A 429 13.68 -14.90 -13.78
N HIS A 430 12.42 -14.46 -13.78
CA HIS A 430 11.33 -15.06 -14.55
C HIS A 430 10.66 -14.00 -15.43
N PRO A 431 11.29 -13.60 -16.55
CA PRO A 431 10.77 -12.55 -17.41
C PRO A 431 9.50 -12.98 -18.15
N GLY A 432 8.66 -12.00 -18.47
CA GLY A 432 7.43 -12.18 -19.25
C GLY A 432 6.24 -12.71 -18.45
N ARG A 433 5.26 -13.25 -19.18
CA ARG A 433 3.96 -13.64 -18.62
C ARG A 433 4.06 -14.89 -17.75
N ARG A 434 3.56 -14.83 -16.51
CA ARG A 434 3.51 -15.98 -15.58
C ARG A 434 2.38 -15.88 -14.56
N THR A 435 2.18 -16.96 -13.79
CA THR A 435 1.22 -16.94 -12.67
C THR A 435 1.79 -16.10 -11.51
N TRP A 436 0.91 -15.32 -10.87
CA TRP A 436 1.24 -14.60 -9.64
C TRP A 436 1.52 -15.60 -8.51
N ASN A 437 2.56 -15.36 -7.71
CA ASN A 437 2.95 -16.23 -6.60
C ASN A 437 3.25 -15.44 -5.31
N ASP A 438 3.48 -16.15 -4.21
CA ASP A 438 3.75 -15.55 -2.89
C ASP A 438 4.97 -14.62 -2.85
N ASN A 439 5.93 -14.78 -3.78
CA ASN A 439 7.07 -13.88 -3.89
C ASN A 439 6.66 -12.52 -4.45
N ASP A 440 5.65 -12.47 -5.32
CA ASP A 440 5.12 -11.22 -5.85
C ASP A 440 4.44 -10.39 -4.77
N ASP A 441 3.70 -11.03 -3.86
CA ASP A 441 3.14 -10.35 -2.68
C ASP A 441 4.23 -9.73 -1.80
N LYS A 442 5.40 -10.36 -1.69
CA LYS A 442 6.55 -9.84 -0.94
C LYS A 442 7.25 -8.73 -1.72
N GLY A 443 7.47 -8.95 -3.01
CA GLY A 443 8.14 -8.02 -3.91
C GLY A 443 7.37 -6.72 -4.07
N ALA A 444 6.05 -6.77 -4.28
CA ALA A 444 5.20 -5.60 -4.33
C ALA A 444 5.27 -4.78 -3.03
N ARG A 445 5.22 -5.44 -1.87
CA ARG A 445 5.36 -4.75 -0.57
C ARG A 445 6.73 -4.09 -0.41
N TRP A 446 7.79 -4.80 -0.77
CA TRP A 446 9.15 -4.27 -0.73
C TRP A 446 9.32 -3.08 -1.68
N TYR A 447 8.79 -3.17 -2.89
CA TYR A 447 8.81 -2.09 -3.88
C TYR A 447 8.09 -0.84 -3.38
N MET A 448 6.87 -1.00 -2.82
CA MET A 448 6.11 0.12 -2.23
C MET A 448 6.85 0.79 -1.08
N GLU A 449 7.51 0.01 -0.22
CA GLU A 449 8.30 0.53 0.89
C GLU A 449 9.55 1.26 0.40
N LYS A 450 10.31 0.63 -0.49
CA LYS A 450 11.62 1.11 -0.94
C LYS A 450 11.51 2.32 -1.87
N ILE A 451 10.55 2.32 -2.79
CA ILE A 451 10.38 3.41 -3.78
C ILE A 451 9.53 4.54 -3.24
N TYR A 452 8.40 4.20 -2.61
CA TYR A 452 7.36 5.18 -2.27
C TYR A 452 7.26 5.47 -0.77
N GLY A 453 8.00 4.76 0.09
CA GLY A 453 7.89 4.88 1.54
C GLY A 453 6.55 4.38 2.10
N ILE A 454 5.78 3.66 1.30
CA ILE A 454 4.46 3.16 1.67
C ILE A 454 4.60 1.81 2.36
N THR A 455 4.21 1.77 3.63
CA THR A 455 4.19 0.55 4.44
C THR A 455 2.75 0.16 4.79
N GLY A 456 2.53 -1.13 5.03
CA GLY A 456 1.25 -1.68 5.48
C GLY A 456 0.78 -2.82 4.59
N LYS A 457 0.86 -4.05 5.12
CA LYS A 457 0.54 -5.28 4.38
C LYS A 457 -0.86 -5.27 3.79
N ASP A 458 -1.87 -5.02 4.62
CA ASP A 458 -3.28 -5.12 4.20
C ASP A 458 -3.61 -4.12 3.08
N LYS A 459 -3.10 -2.89 3.18
CA LYS A 459 -3.33 -1.85 2.15
C LYS A 459 -2.75 -2.23 0.79
N VAL A 460 -1.55 -2.83 0.78
CA VAL A 460 -0.91 -3.30 -0.46
C VAL A 460 -1.69 -4.49 -1.02
N THR A 461 -2.06 -5.46 -0.19
CA THR A 461 -2.85 -6.62 -0.62
C THR A 461 -4.22 -6.21 -1.18
N ASP A 462 -4.90 -5.28 -0.53
CA ASP A 462 -6.19 -4.76 -1.00
C ASP A 462 -6.05 -4.04 -2.36
N ALA A 463 -5.03 -3.18 -2.50
CA ALA A 463 -4.76 -2.48 -3.76
C ALA A 463 -4.37 -3.42 -4.90
N LEU A 464 -3.57 -4.45 -4.63
CA LEU A 464 -3.22 -5.49 -5.62
C LEU A 464 -4.46 -6.24 -6.09
N GLY A 465 -5.35 -6.61 -5.17
CA GLY A 465 -6.62 -7.27 -5.51
C GLY A 465 -7.52 -6.38 -6.38
N LEU A 466 -7.62 -5.08 -6.06
CA LEU A 466 -8.39 -4.12 -6.84
C LEU A 466 -7.79 -3.90 -8.24
N CYS A 467 -6.48 -3.70 -8.32
CA CYS A 467 -5.76 -3.53 -9.59
C CYS A 467 -5.93 -4.77 -10.48
N GLY A 468 -5.67 -5.98 -9.95
CA GLY A 468 -5.87 -7.21 -10.71
C GLY A 468 -7.31 -7.35 -11.22
N ASN A 469 -8.30 -7.01 -10.39
CA ASN A 469 -9.71 -7.08 -10.80
C ASN A 469 -10.08 -6.05 -11.88
N ASN A 470 -9.50 -4.84 -11.87
CA ASN A 470 -9.68 -3.85 -12.94
C ASN A 470 -9.11 -4.33 -14.27
N HIS A 471 -8.07 -5.16 -14.22
CA HIS A 471 -7.40 -5.76 -15.38
C HIS A 471 -7.75 -7.25 -15.52
N SER A 472 -9.04 -7.57 -15.35
CA SER A 472 -9.54 -8.94 -15.49
C SER A 472 -9.70 -9.35 -16.96
N PHE A 473 -9.41 -10.61 -17.26
CA PHE A 473 -9.61 -11.22 -18.57
C PHE A 473 -10.00 -12.69 -18.41
N ASN A 474 -10.40 -13.35 -19.50
CA ASN A 474 -10.79 -14.76 -19.46
C ASN A 474 -10.18 -15.46 -20.67
N GLU A 475 -9.09 -16.20 -20.45
CA GLU A 475 -8.28 -16.71 -21.57
C GLU A 475 -9.05 -17.62 -22.53
N VAL A 476 -9.94 -18.47 -22.01
CA VAL A 476 -10.72 -19.39 -22.85
C VAL A 476 -11.73 -18.61 -23.67
N LYS A 477 -12.42 -17.64 -23.05
CA LYS A 477 -13.36 -16.76 -23.74
C LYS A 477 -12.65 -15.94 -24.81
N ASP A 478 -11.50 -15.37 -24.50
CA ASP A 478 -10.72 -14.55 -25.44
C ASP A 478 -10.21 -15.40 -26.61
N TYR A 479 -9.72 -16.62 -26.33
CA TYR A 479 -9.36 -17.60 -27.36
C TYR A 479 -10.57 -17.91 -28.26
N LEU A 480 -11.70 -18.34 -27.69
CA LEU A 480 -12.91 -18.69 -28.45
C LEU A 480 -13.45 -17.53 -29.28
N ASN A 481 -13.37 -16.29 -28.77
CA ASN A 481 -13.82 -15.09 -29.48
C ASN A 481 -12.88 -14.67 -30.62
N SER A 482 -11.60 -15.06 -30.57
CA SER A 482 -10.64 -14.78 -31.64
C SER A 482 -10.76 -15.71 -32.86
N LEU A 483 -11.44 -16.85 -32.70
CA LEU A 483 -11.61 -17.85 -33.75
C LEU A 483 -12.66 -17.44 -34.81
N GLN A 484 -12.38 -17.78 -36.06
CA GLN A 484 -13.32 -17.65 -37.18
C GLN A 484 -13.47 -18.98 -37.92
N TRP A 485 -14.71 -19.42 -38.10
CA TRP A 485 -15.00 -20.68 -38.78
C TRP A 485 -14.95 -20.51 -40.29
N ASP A 486 -14.29 -21.44 -40.97
CA ASP A 486 -14.13 -21.47 -42.42
C ASP A 486 -15.35 -22.02 -43.17
N GLY A 487 -16.41 -22.42 -42.44
CA GLY A 487 -17.64 -22.96 -43.02
C GLY A 487 -17.57 -24.45 -43.38
N VAL A 488 -16.44 -25.13 -43.16
CA VAL A 488 -16.30 -26.56 -43.45
C VAL A 488 -16.64 -27.37 -42.19
N PRO A 489 -17.67 -28.25 -42.24
CA PRO A 489 -18.08 -29.04 -41.09
C PRO A 489 -17.08 -30.18 -40.82
N ARG A 490 -16.48 -30.17 -39.64
CA ARG A 490 -15.50 -31.15 -39.15
C ARG A 490 -15.89 -31.76 -37.82
N LEU A 491 -16.60 -31.00 -36.97
CA LEU A 491 -16.83 -31.35 -35.58
C LEU A 491 -17.63 -32.64 -35.42
N ASP A 492 -18.70 -32.83 -36.20
CA ASP A 492 -19.52 -34.05 -36.18
C ASP A 492 -18.70 -35.32 -36.45
N ARG A 493 -17.60 -35.20 -37.20
CA ARG A 493 -16.77 -36.33 -37.63
C ARG A 493 -15.51 -36.51 -36.80
N LEU A 494 -15.25 -35.67 -35.79
CA LEU A 494 -14.00 -35.68 -35.03
C LEU A 494 -13.67 -37.08 -34.46
N PHE A 495 -14.60 -37.74 -33.77
CA PHE A 495 -14.35 -39.10 -33.24
C PHE A 495 -14.31 -40.18 -34.33
N ILE A 496 -15.01 -39.98 -35.44
CA ILE A 496 -15.03 -40.92 -36.57
C ILE A 496 -13.68 -40.89 -37.28
N ASP A 497 -13.27 -39.72 -37.74
CA ASP A 497 -12.09 -39.55 -38.60
C ASP A 497 -10.78 -39.78 -37.83
N TYR A 498 -10.71 -39.45 -36.53
CA TYR A 498 -9.48 -39.55 -35.73
C TYR A 498 -9.39 -40.79 -34.81
N LEU A 499 -10.52 -41.30 -34.32
CA LEU A 499 -10.55 -42.41 -33.36
C LEU A 499 -11.26 -43.66 -33.93
N GLY A 500 -11.82 -43.59 -35.13
CA GLY A 500 -12.44 -44.74 -35.79
C GLY A 500 -13.79 -45.13 -35.20
N ALA A 501 -14.55 -44.16 -34.68
CA ALA A 501 -15.92 -44.40 -34.22
C ALA A 501 -16.86 -44.74 -35.39
N ALA A 502 -17.94 -45.46 -35.12
CA ALA A 502 -18.96 -45.73 -36.13
C ALA A 502 -19.61 -44.44 -36.65
N ASP A 503 -19.82 -44.33 -37.96
CA ASP A 503 -20.46 -43.17 -38.57
C ASP A 503 -21.99 -43.24 -38.43
N THR A 504 -22.48 -42.91 -37.23
CA THR A 504 -23.92 -42.88 -36.89
C THR A 504 -24.37 -41.48 -36.49
N GLU A 505 -25.68 -41.21 -36.62
CA GLU A 505 -26.24 -39.92 -36.20
C GLU A 505 -26.01 -39.66 -34.70
N TYR A 506 -26.04 -40.72 -33.89
CA TYR A 506 -25.74 -40.67 -32.46
C TYR A 506 -24.30 -40.22 -32.19
N VAL A 507 -23.30 -40.85 -32.82
CA VAL A 507 -21.88 -40.48 -32.63
C VAL A 507 -21.63 -39.04 -33.07
N ARG A 508 -22.16 -38.63 -34.23
CA ARG A 508 -22.08 -37.23 -34.69
C ARG A 508 -22.69 -36.25 -33.69
N ALA A 509 -23.86 -36.60 -33.13
CA ALA A 509 -24.56 -35.78 -32.14
C ALA A 509 -23.82 -35.68 -30.80
N VAL A 510 -23.33 -36.80 -30.26
CA VAL A 510 -22.55 -36.82 -29.02
C VAL A 510 -21.30 -35.97 -29.17
N THR A 511 -20.59 -36.11 -30.28
CA THR A 511 -19.37 -35.35 -30.57
C THR A 511 -19.66 -33.85 -30.59
N ARG A 512 -20.57 -33.38 -31.47
CA ARG A 512 -20.86 -31.96 -31.61
C ARG A 512 -21.41 -31.34 -30.32
N LYS A 513 -22.31 -32.04 -29.62
CA LYS A 513 -22.95 -31.50 -28.41
C LYS A 513 -21.97 -31.41 -27.25
N SER A 514 -21.01 -32.34 -27.14
CA SER A 514 -20.01 -32.31 -26.08
C SER A 514 -19.05 -31.12 -26.21
N PHE A 515 -18.56 -30.85 -27.42
CA PHE A 515 -17.68 -29.69 -27.66
C PHE A 515 -18.46 -28.36 -27.70
N THR A 516 -19.69 -28.36 -28.19
CA THR A 516 -20.58 -27.18 -28.07
C THR A 516 -20.89 -26.88 -26.59
N ALA A 517 -21.06 -27.90 -25.75
CA ALA A 517 -21.23 -27.73 -24.31
C ALA A 517 -19.98 -27.16 -23.63
N ALA A 518 -18.78 -27.55 -24.08
CA ALA A 518 -17.52 -26.95 -23.61
C ALA A 518 -17.49 -25.46 -23.90
N VAL A 519 -17.84 -25.05 -25.12
CA VAL A 519 -17.99 -23.62 -25.47
C VAL A 519 -19.04 -22.94 -24.59
N ALA A 520 -20.22 -23.56 -24.43
CA ALA A 520 -21.29 -23.01 -23.62
C ALA A 520 -20.87 -22.80 -22.16
N ARG A 521 -20.11 -23.74 -21.58
CA ARG A 521 -19.59 -23.65 -20.21
C ARG A 521 -18.53 -22.55 -20.06
N ALA A 522 -17.71 -22.29 -21.09
CA ALA A 522 -16.74 -21.20 -21.06
C ALA A 522 -17.38 -19.81 -21.24
N LEU A 523 -18.35 -19.68 -22.16
CA LEU A 523 -18.98 -18.40 -22.51
C LEU A 523 -20.21 -18.06 -21.66
N ASN A 524 -20.89 -19.06 -21.10
CA ASN A 524 -22.00 -18.94 -20.16
C ASN A 524 -21.81 -19.90 -18.97
N PRO A 525 -20.86 -19.60 -18.07
CA PRO A 525 -20.55 -20.44 -16.90
C PRO A 525 -21.79 -20.83 -16.09
N GLY A 526 -21.84 -22.09 -15.69
CA GLY A 526 -22.99 -22.62 -14.95
C GLY A 526 -24.20 -23.01 -15.80
N CYS A 527 -24.11 -22.98 -17.14
CA CYS A 527 -25.15 -23.54 -18.01
C CYS A 527 -25.41 -25.03 -17.70
N LYS A 528 -26.62 -25.54 -17.94
CA LYS A 528 -26.93 -26.93 -17.64
C LYS A 528 -26.26 -27.85 -18.66
N TYR A 529 -25.31 -28.66 -18.19
CA TYR A 529 -24.74 -29.80 -18.91
C TYR A 529 -24.27 -30.80 -17.85
N ASP A 530 -24.96 -31.93 -17.75
CA ASP A 530 -24.73 -33.00 -16.76
C ASP A 530 -24.52 -34.38 -17.40
N THR A 531 -24.13 -34.37 -18.67
CA THR A 531 -23.79 -35.55 -19.47
C THR A 531 -22.29 -35.59 -19.73
N MET A 532 -21.77 -36.80 -19.97
CA MET A 532 -20.36 -37.08 -20.15
C MET A 532 -20.21 -38.13 -21.27
N PRO A 533 -19.63 -37.78 -22.42
CA PRO A 533 -19.21 -38.77 -23.41
C PRO A 533 -18.16 -39.71 -22.82
N ILE A 534 -18.25 -41.00 -23.12
CA ILE A 534 -17.27 -42.01 -22.71
C ILE A 534 -16.67 -42.63 -23.97
N LEU A 535 -15.38 -42.42 -24.14
CA LEU A 535 -14.60 -42.92 -25.27
C LEU A 535 -14.06 -44.30 -24.94
N THR A 536 -14.64 -45.32 -25.55
CA THR A 536 -14.33 -46.73 -25.27
C THR A 536 -13.61 -47.36 -26.44
N GLY A 537 -12.48 -48.01 -26.19
CA GLY A 537 -11.77 -48.74 -27.23
C GLY A 537 -10.36 -49.13 -26.79
N PRO A 538 -9.54 -49.71 -27.68
CA PRO A 538 -8.21 -50.19 -27.32
C PRO A 538 -7.30 -49.10 -26.75
N GLN A 539 -6.33 -49.50 -25.93
CA GLN A 539 -5.29 -48.61 -25.45
C GLN A 539 -4.39 -48.16 -26.63
N GLY A 540 -3.86 -46.94 -26.57
CA GLY A 540 -2.92 -46.44 -27.56
C GLY A 540 -3.52 -45.80 -28.82
N ILE A 541 -4.85 -45.79 -28.99
CA ILE A 541 -5.53 -45.15 -30.15
C ILE A 541 -5.58 -43.62 -30.08
N GLY A 542 -5.08 -43.01 -28.99
CA GLY A 542 -4.99 -41.55 -28.85
C GLY A 542 -6.19 -40.86 -28.17
N LYS A 543 -7.03 -41.59 -27.40
CA LYS A 543 -8.21 -41.04 -26.69
C LYS A 543 -7.86 -39.84 -25.81
N SER A 544 -6.99 -40.05 -24.81
CA SER A 544 -6.52 -39.02 -23.88
C SER A 544 -5.72 -37.93 -24.60
N THR A 545 -4.96 -38.29 -25.64
CA THR A 545 -4.21 -37.32 -26.47
C THR A 545 -5.15 -36.38 -27.22
N LEU A 546 -6.26 -36.86 -27.78
CA LEU A 546 -7.25 -36.03 -28.44
C LEU A 546 -7.87 -35.04 -27.46
N LEU A 547 -8.28 -35.50 -26.27
CA LEU A 547 -8.86 -34.65 -25.23
C LEU A 547 -7.87 -33.60 -24.72
N ASN A 548 -6.61 -33.99 -24.53
CA ASN A 548 -5.52 -33.09 -24.16
C ASN A 548 -5.32 -31.99 -25.22
N LYS A 549 -5.20 -32.37 -26.49
CA LYS A 549 -5.05 -31.41 -27.60
C LYS A 549 -6.26 -30.46 -27.71
N MET A 550 -7.47 -30.99 -27.59
CA MET A 550 -8.69 -30.17 -27.59
C MET A 550 -8.73 -29.21 -26.38
N GLY A 551 -8.36 -29.67 -25.19
CA GLY A 551 -8.34 -28.86 -23.96
C GLY A 551 -7.17 -27.88 -23.87
N ARG A 552 -6.15 -28.04 -24.71
CA ARG A 552 -4.92 -27.22 -24.75
C ARG A 552 -4.29 -27.16 -23.35
N LYS A 553 -3.91 -25.96 -22.89
CA LYS A 553 -3.37 -25.74 -21.54
C LYS A 553 -4.43 -25.79 -20.43
N TRP A 554 -5.71 -25.91 -20.77
CA TRP A 554 -6.84 -26.01 -19.83
C TRP A 554 -7.38 -27.44 -19.74
N PHE A 555 -6.50 -28.43 -19.89
CA PHE A 555 -6.81 -29.85 -19.77
C PHE A 555 -6.34 -30.41 -18.43
N THR A 556 -7.09 -31.33 -17.84
CA THR A 556 -6.60 -32.17 -16.74
C THR A 556 -7.15 -33.59 -16.85
N ASP A 557 -6.32 -34.56 -16.46
CA ASP A 557 -6.67 -35.96 -16.20
C ASP A 557 -6.47 -36.32 -14.70
N GLY A 558 -6.16 -35.33 -13.86
CA GLY A 558 -5.80 -35.52 -12.47
C GLY A 558 -6.98 -35.67 -11.50
N LEU A 559 -8.22 -35.61 -11.97
CA LEU A 559 -9.40 -35.67 -11.11
C LEU A 559 -9.69 -37.12 -10.65
N LYS A 560 -9.20 -37.46 -9.46
CA LYS A 560 -9.38 -38.80 -8.85
C LYS A 560 -10.49 -38.87 -7.79
N THR A 561 -10.92 -37.72 -7.27
CA THR A 561 -11.98 -37.61 -6.26
C THR A 561 -13.08 -36.67 -6.74
N PHE A 562 -14.32 -36.99 -6.39
CA PHE A 562 -15.52 -36.23 -6.78
C PHE A 562 -16.22 -35.59 -5.58
N GLU A 563 -15.56 -35.58 -4.43
CA GLU A 563 -16.08 -35.02 -3.19
C GLU A 563 -15.11 -34.01 -2.58
N GLY A 564 -15.69 -33.04 -1.88
CA GLY A 564 -14.94 -32.08 -1.09
C GLY A 564 -14.30 -30.96 -1.90
N LYS A 565 -13.47 -30.20 -1.18
CA LYS A 565 -12.83 -28.98 -1.66
C LYS A 565 -11.79 -29.26 -2.75
N GLU A 566 -11.02 -30.34 -2.61
CA GLU A 566 -9.94 -30.71 -3.54
C GLU A 566 -10.46 -30.91 -4.98
N ALA A 567 -11.61 -31.59 -5.13
CA ALA A 567 -12.25 -31.77 -6.43
C ALA A 567 -12.64 -30.43 -7.07
N CYS A 568 -13.15 -29.48 -6.27
CA CYS A 568 -13.53 -28.16 -6.76
C CYS A 568 -12.32 -27.30 -7.14
N GLU A 569 -11.21 -27.41 -6.39
CA GLU A 569 -9.96 -26.70 -6.66
C GLU A 569 -9.26 -27.24 -7.91
N LEU A 570 -9.25 -28.55 -8.14
CA LEU A 570 -8.62 -29.18 -9.31
C LEU A 570 -9.28 -28.78 -10.63
N ILE A 571 -10.59 -28.51 -10.64
CA ILE A 571 -11.31 -28.11 -11.86
C ILE A 571 -11.33 -26.59 -12.09
N GLN A 572 -10.84 -25.77 -11.16
CA GLN A 572 -10.72 -24.33 -11.40
C GLN A 572 -9.67 -24.07 -12.49
N GLY A 573 -10.01 -23.21 -13.45
CA GLY A 573 -9.11 -22.93 -14.58
C GLY A 573 -8.93 -24.08 -15.57
N VAL A 574 -9.76 -25.12 -15.47
CA VAL A 574 -9.78 -26.26 -16.39
C VAL A 574 -11.02 -26.18 -17.27
N TRP A 575 -10.87 -26.53 -18.54
CA TRP A 575 -11.94 -26.53 -19.54
C TRP A 575 -12.39 -27.95 -19.90
N ILE A 576 -11.44 -28.85 -20.12
CA ILE A 576 -11.69 -30.28 -20.38
C ILE A 576 -11.10 -31.11 -19.25
N VAL A 577 -11.97 -31.87 -18.60
CA VAL A 577 -11.59 -32.84 -17.57
C VAL A 577 -11.75 -34.25 -18.12
N GLU A 578 -10.66 -35.00 -18.19
CA GLU A 578 -10.69 -36.43 -18.46
C GLU A 578 -10.87 -37.21 -17.15
N ILE A 579 -11.75 -38.20 -17.18
CA ILE A 579 -11.93 -39.21 -16.14
C ILE A 579 -11.56 -40.56 -16.77
N GLY A 580 -10.34 -41.01 -16.51
CA GLY A 580 -9.86 -42.32 -16.95
C GLY A 580 -10.29 -43.46 -16.02
N GLU A 581 -10.12 -44.70 -16.50
CA GLU A 581 -10.32 -45.95 -15.74
C GLU A 581 -11.72 -46.06 -15.12
N LEU A 582 -12.76 -45.80 -15.93
CA LEU A 582 -14.16 -45.83 -15.46
C LEU A 582 -14.57 -47.17 -14.83
N GLU A 583 -13.98 -48.27 -15.30
CA GLU A 583 -14.17 -49.63 -14.78
C GLU A 583 -13.71 -49.81 -13.32
N ALA A 584 -12.81 -48.94 -12.83
CA ALA A 584 -12.32 -48.99 -11.45
C ALA A 584 -13.36 -48.48 -10.45
N PHE A 585 -14.29 -47.60 -10.88
CA PHE A 585 -15.24 -46.98 -9.98
C PHE A 585 -16.40 -47.90 -9.60
N ASN A 586 -16.59 -48.13 -8.31
CA ASN A 586 -17.72 -48.90 -7.80
C ASN A 586 -19.06 -48.15 -7.96
N LYS A 587 -20.17 -48.85 -7.72
CA LYS A 587 -21.53 -48.28 -7.87
C LYS A 587 -21.76 -46.99 -7.07
N SER A 588 -21.16 -46.87 -5.88
CA SER A 588 -21.30 -45.67 -5.05
C SER A 588 -20.51 -44.48 -5.63
N GLU A 589 -19.32 -44.72 -6.18
CA GLU A 589 -18.48 -43.73 -6.84
C GLU A 589 -19.13 -43.23 -8.14
N VAL A 590 -19.71 -44.12 -8.93
CA VAL A 590 -20.53 -43.75 -10.09
C VAL A 590 -21.70 -42.84 -9.70
N GLY A 591 -22.33 -43.10 -8.54
CA GLY A 591 -23.35 -42.21 -7.97
C GLY A 591 -22.82 -40.81 -7.65
N ARG A 592 -21.62 -40.73 -7.07
CA ARG A 592 -20.92 -39.46 -6.76
C ARG A 592 -20.55 -38.69 -8.02
N ILE A 593 -20.04 -39.37 -9.05
CA ILE A 593 -19.76 -38.76 -10.36
C ILE A 593 -21.04 -38.12 -10.92
N LYS A 594 -22.18 -38.83 -10.91
CA LYS A 594 -23.46 -38.28 -11.40
C LYS A 594 -23.92 -37.05 -10.62
N GLN A 595 -23.74 -37.06 -9.30
CA GLN A 595 -24.03 -35.90 -8.46
C GLN A 595 -23.10 -34.73 -8.82
N PHE A 596 -21.81 -35.00 -8.96
CA PHE A 596 -20.80 -34.02 -9.34
C PHE A 596 -21.14 -33.41 -10.70
N LEU A 597 -21.33 -34.21 -11.76
CA LEU A 597 -21.74 -33.77 -13.10
C LEU A 597 -23.01 -32.89 -13.09
N SER A 598 -23.95 -33.15 -12.16
CA SER A 598 -25.21 -32.41 -12.08
C SER A 598 -25.07 -30.98 -11.56
N GLN A 599 -23.96 -30.65 -10.89
CA GLN A 599 -23.74 -29.34 -10.29
C GLN A 599 -23.53 -28.25 -11.37
N ARG A 600 -24.11 -27.08 -11.09
CA ARG A 600 -23.98 -25.88 -11.94
C ARG A 600 -23.00 -24.86 -11.36
N VAL A 601 -22.84 -24.87 -10.04
CA VAL A 601 -22.01 -23.96 -9.27
C VAL A 601 -21.25 -24.79 -8.23
N ASP A 602 -19.94 -24.59 -8.19
CA ASP A 602 -19.04 -25.12 -7.20
C ASP A 602 -18.98 -24.15 -6.01
N ARG A 603 -19.23 -24.65 -4.79
CA ARG A 603 -19.25 -23.84 -3.56
C ARG A 603 -18.18 -24.33 -2.62
N PHE A 604 -17.09 -23.58 -2.51
CA PHE A 604 -15.97 -23.94 -1.64
C PHE A 604 -15.24 -22.70 -1.12
N ARG A 605 -14.45 -22.88 -0.06
CA ARG A 605 -13.58 -21.85 0.49
C ARG A 605 -12.15 -22.16 0.08
N ALA A 606 -11.60 -21.38 -0.85
CA ALA A 606 -10.20 -21.48 -1.27
C ALA A 606 -9.25 -21.43 -0.07
N ALA A 607 -8.07 -22.05 -0.18
CA ALA A 607 -7.04 -21.92 0.86
C ALA A 607 -6.76 -20.43 1.14
N TYR A 608 -6.75 -20.03 2.41
CA TYR A 608 -6.58 -18.64 2.86
C TYR A 608 -7.70 -17.64 2.47
N GLY A 609 -8.73 -18.07 1.73
CA GLY A 609 -9.91 -17.25 1.47
C GLY A 609 -10.66 -16.92 2.76
N ARG A 610 -11.12 -15.67 2.93
CA ARG A 610 -11.95 -15.27 4.09
C ARG A 610 -13.42 -15.69 3.93
N HIS A 611 -13.89 -15.76 2.69
CA HIS A 611 -15.29 -16.05 2.34
C HIS A 611 -15.41 -17.30 1.48
N VAL A 612 -16.57 -17.96 1.57
CA VAL A 612 -16.95 -19.03 0.62
C VAL A 612 -17.17 -18.38 -0.74
N GLN A 613 -16.61 -18.99 -1.79
CA GLN A 613 -16.76 -18.55 -3.16
C GLN A 613 -17.78 -19.44 -3.89
N GLU A 614 -18.61 -18.81 -4.72
CA GLU A 614 -19.48 -19.51 -5.66
C GLU A 614 -18.85 -19.40 -7.05
N CYS A 615 -18.36 -20.52 -7.57
CA CYS A 615 -17.75 -20.60 -8.89
C CYS A 615 -18.71 -21.31 -9.84
N PRO A 616 -19.41 -20.59 -10.76
CA PRO A 616 -20.18 -21.23 -11.81
C PRO A 616 -19.28 -22.13 -12.64
N ARG A 617 -19.73 -23.36 -12.92
CA ARG A 617 -18.84 -24.35 -13.53
C ARG A 617 -18.59 -24.04 -15.00
N CYS A 618 -17.30 -24.01 -15.36
CA CYS A 618 -16.80 -23.66 -16.69
C CYS A 618 -16.23 -24.86 -17.47
N CYS A 619 -16.08 -26.03 -16.85
CA CYS A 619 -15.54 -27.23 -17.48
C CYS A 619 -16.61 -28.21 -17.99
N VAL A 620 -16.19 -29.12 -18.86
CA VAL A 620 -16.92 -30.34 -19.24
C VAL A 620 -16.08 -31.58 -18.95
N PHE A 621 -16.75 -32.72 -18.87
CA PHE A 621 -16.13 -33.99 -18.51
C PHE A 621 -16.19 -34.95 -19.69
N PHE A 622 -15.12 -35.72 -19.87
CA PHE A 622 -15.02 -36.81 -20.82
C PHE A 622 -14.50 -38.05 -20.08
N GLY A 623 -15.13 -39.18 -20.30
CA GLY A 623 -14.66 -40.47 -19.82
C GLY A 623 -13.77 -41.15 -20.85
N THR A 624 -12.75 -41.87 -20.39
CA THR A 624 -12.00 -42.82 -21.24
C THR A 624 -11.99 -44.19 -20.59
N SER A 625 -12.20 -45.23 -21.40
CA SER A 625 -12.21 -46.62 -20.95
C SER A 625 -11.51 -47.52 -21.99
N ASN A 626 -10.88 -48.58 -21.50
CA ASN A 626 -10.39 -49.67 -22.34
C ASN A 626 -11.33 -50.88 -22.33
N ASN A 627 -12.29 -50.91 -21.40
CA ASN A 627 -13.31 -51.96 -21.29
C ASN A 627 -14.67 -51.43 -21.79
N GLY A 628 -15.47 -52.30 -22.43
CA GLY A 628 -16.86 -52.03 -22.81
C GLY A 628 -17.83 -52.06 -21.63
N GLU A 629 -17.48 -52.74 -20.54
CA GLU A 629 -18.38 -52.95 -19.41
C GLU A 629 -17.98 -52.08 -18.20
N TYR A 630 -18.61 -50.92 -18.05
CA TYR A 630 -18.35 -49.98 -16.93
C TYR A 630 -19.63 -49.38 -16.34
N LEU A 631 -20.79 -49.55 -16.97
CA LEU A 631 -22.05 -49.03 -16.45
C LEU A 631 -22.68 -49.99 -15.43
N ARG A 632 -22.45 -49.72 -14.14
CA ARG A 632 -22.92 -50.53 -12.99
C ARG A 632 -24.31 -50.21 -12.46
N ASP A 633 -24.95 -49.16 -12.98
CA ASP A 633 -26.23 -48.64 -12.44
C ASP A 633 -27.37 -48.77 -13.47
N PRO A 634 -28.30 -49.72 -13.26
CA PRO A 634 -29.44 -49.98 -14.14
C PRO A 634 -30.39 -48.80 -14.34
N THR A 635 -30.41 -47.84 -13.41
CA THR A 635 -31.46 -46.81 -13.35
C THR A 635 -30.97 -45.41 -13.76
N GLY A 636 -29.69 -45.27 -14.11
CA GLY A 636 -29.05 -43.96 -14.16
C GLY A 636 -28.01 -43.76 -15.26
N GLY A 637 -27.99 -44.57 -16.31
CA GLY A 637 -27.04 -44.48 -17.43
C GLY A 637 -27.13 -43.19 -18.25
N ARG A 638 -28.25 -42.46 -18.18
CA ARG A 638 -28.55 -41.29 -19.03
C ARG A 638 -27.50 -40.18 -19.10
N ARG A 639 -26.64 -40.08 -18.07
CA ARG A 639 -25.57 -39.06 -17.97
C ARG A 639 -24.30 -39.48 -18.70
N PHE A 640 -24.22 -40.72 -19.15
CA PHE A 640 -23.08 -41.26 -19.84
C PHE A 640 -23.47 -41.47 -21.31
N TRP A 641 -22.65 -40.98 -22.23
CA TRP A 641 -22.84 -41.19 -23.66
C TRP A 641 -21.69 -42.05 -24.20
N PRO A 642 -21.80 -43.40 -24.11
CA PRO A 642 -20.81 -44.31 -24.67
C PRO A 642 -20.57 -44.05 -26.15
N VAL A 643 -19.32 -44.10 -26.58
CA VAL A 643 -18.90 -44.05 -27.98
C VAL A 643 -17.82 -45.10 -28.17
N ASP A 644 -18.15 -46.15 -28.91
CA ASP A 644 -17.18 -47.18 -29.30
C ASP A 644 -16.25 -46.68 -30.40
N LEU A 645 -14.96 -46.93 -30.19
CA LEU A 645 -13.86 -46.49 -31.03
C LEU A 645 -13.16 -47.68 -31.67
N ALA A 646 -12.33 -47.42 -32.68
CA ALA A 646 -11.68 -48.44 -33.50
C ALA A 646 -12.66 -49.46 -34.14
N ILE A 647 -13.90 -49.03 -34.39
CA ILE A 647 -14.91 -49.78 -35.16
C ILE A 647 -14.59 -49.71 -36.65
N THR A 648 -14.15 -48.54 -37.11
CA THR A 648 -13.65 -48.32 -38.47
C THR A 648 -12.19 -47.89 -38.42
N GLN A 649 -11.47 -48.03 -39.54
CA GLN A 649 -10.12 -47.51 -39.65
C GLN A 649 -10.15 -45.96 -39.65
N PRO A 650 -9.43 -45.28 -38.73
CA PRO A 650 -9.35 -43.82 -38.73
C PRO A 650 -8.72 -43.31 -40.03
N THR A 651 -9.29 -42.25 -40.60
CA THR A 651 -8.76 -41.60 -41.81
C THR A 651 -7.68 -40.57 -41.51
N LYS A 652 -7.60 -40.11 -40.24
CA LYS A 652 -6.65 -39.11 -39.75
C LYS A 652 -5.97 -39.58 -38.47
N SER A 653 -4.79 -39.04 -38.19
CA SER A 653 -3.99 -39.35 -37.00
C SER A 653 -4.11 -38.25 -35.95
N VAL A 654 -4.52 -38.61 -34.72
CA VAL A 654 -4.54 -37.69 -33.57
C VAL A 654 -3.16 -37.06 -33.32
N PHE A 655 -2.10 -37.83 -33.55
CA PHE A 655 -0.73 -37.41 -33.25
C PHE A 655 -0.16 -36.44 -34.30
N LYS A 656 -0.58 -36.53 -35.56
CA LYS A 656 0.00 -35.77 -36.68
C LYS A 656 -0.91 -34.68 -37.23
N ASP A 657 -2.21 -34.96 -37.35
CA ASP A 657 -3.11 -34.13 -38.17
C ASP A 657 -3.94 -33.16 -37.32
N LEU A 658 -4.27 -33.54 -36.08
CA LEU A 658 -5.26 -32.83 -35.25
C LEU A 658 -4.88 -31.37 -34.98
N ASP A 659 -3.60 -31.08 -34.75
CA ASP A 659 -3.12 -29.74 -34.38
C ASP A 659 -3.44 -28.70 -35.47
N ASN A 660 -3.55 -29.12 -36.74
CA ASN A 660 -3.88 -28.24 -37.87
C ASN A 660 -5.37 -27.89 -37.94
N GLU A 661 -6.23 -28.64 -37.25
CA GLU A 661 -7.69 -28.48 -37.31
C GLU A 661 -8.30 -27.98 -35.99
N LEU A 662 -7.54 -27.95 -34.89
CA LEU A 662 -8.01 -27.57 -33.55
C LEU A 662 -8.81 -26.26 -33.53
N ASP A 663 -8.26 -25.20 -34.14
CA ASP A 663 -8.90 -23.89 -34.16
C ASP A 663 -10.20 -23.90 -34.98
N GLN A 664 -10.25 -24.66 -36.07
CA GLN A 664 -11.46 -24.77 -36.89
C GLN A 664 -12.53 -25.65 -36.22
N LEU A 665 -12.15 -26.71 -35.49
CA LEU A 665 -13.06 -27.54 -34.69
C LEU A 665 -13.73 -26.70 -33.60
N TRP A 666 -12.95 -25.87 -32.90
CA TRP A 666 -13.49 -24.95 -31.90
C TRP A 666 -14.30 -23.80 -32.51
N ALA A 667 -13.87 -23.25 -33.65
CA ALA A 667 -14.63 -22.22 -34.37
C ALA A 667 -16.01 -22.74 -34.84
N GLU A 668 -16.08 -23.99 -35.31
CA GLU A 668 -17.35 -24.64 -35.63
C GLU A 668 -18.20 -24.80 -34.36
N ALA A 669 -17.64 -25.29 -33.26
CA ALA A 669 -18.37 -25.43 -31.98
C ALA A 669 -18.93 -24.08 -31.48
N VAL A 670 -18.16 -23.00 -31.61
CA VAL A 670 -18.61 -21.62 -31.31
C VAL A 670 -19.78 -21.22 -32.20
N THR A 671 -19.69 -21.51 -33.49
CA THR A 671 -20.78 -21.20 -34.44
C THR A 671 -22.04 -21.99 -34.10
N ARG A 672 -21.93 -23.29 -33.82
CA ARG A 672 -23.05 -24.16 -33.39
C ARG A 672 -23.71 -23.63 -32.12
N TRP A 673 -22.92 -23.20 -31.14
CA TRP A 673 -23.43 -22.60 -29.91
C TRP A 673 -24.18 -21.29 -30.18
N LYS A 674 -23.61 -20.39 -31.01
CA LYS A 674 -24.25 -19.14 -31.42
C LYS A 674 -25.58 -19.38 -32.15
N LEU A 675 -25.66 -20.47 -32.93
CA LEU A 675 -26.88 -20.91 -33.62
C LEU A 675 -27.90 -21.61 -32.69
N GLY A 676 -27.56 -21.84 -31.41
CA GLY A 676 -28.47 -22.41 -30.43
C GLY A 676 -28.56 -23.94 -30.42
N GLU A 677 -27.50 -24.66 -30.82
CA GLU A 677 -27.46 -26.13 -30.76
C GLU A 677 -27.84 -26.65 -29.36
N PRO A 678 -28.88 -27.50 -29.23
CA PRO A 678 -29.29 -28.06 -27.95
C PRO A 678 -28.21 -28.96 -27.35
N LEU A 679 -27.93 -28.84 -26.05
CA LEU A 679 -26.89 -29.62 -25.37
C LEU A 679 -27.38 -30.98 -24.82
N TYR A 680 -28.56 -31.43 -25.23
CA TYR A 680 -29.17 -32.70 -24.83
C TYR A 680 -29.59 -33.51 -26.05
N LEU A 681 -29.75 -34.82 -25.87
CA LEU A 681 -30.28 -35.74 -26.88
C LEU A 681 -31.80 -35.85 -26.71
N SER A 682 -32.53 -35.94 -27.82
CA SER A 682 -34.00 -36.05 -27.85
C SER A 682 -34.46 -36.93 -29.01
N GLY A 683 -35.64 -37.52 -28.90
CA GLY A 683 -36.24 -38.33 -29.97
C GLY A 683 -35.44 -39.61 -30.24
N GLU A 684 -35.15 -39.89 -31.52
CA GLU A 684 -34.41 -41.09 -31.92
C GLU A 684 -32.97 -41.11 -31.37
N LEU A 685 -32.32 -39.95 -31.21
CA LEU A 685 -30.99 -39.88 -30.61
C LEU A 685 -30.97 -40.31 -29.14
N GLU A 686 -32.05 -40.04 -28.39
CA GLU A 686 -32.16 -40.49 -27.01
C GLU A 686 -32.40 -42.00 -26.93
N LYS A 687 -33.10 -42.59 -27.91
CA LYS A 687 -33.27 -44.04 -28.00
C LYS A 687 -31.95 -44.73 -28.33
N ALA A 688 -31.23 -44.24 -29.34
CA ALA A 688 -29.89 -44.74 -29.68
C ALA A 688 -28.93 -44.63 -28.48
N ALA A 689 -28.97 -43.52 -27.74
CA ALA A 689 -28.17 -43.39 -26.52
C ALA A 689 -28.51 -44.43 -25.45
N LYS A 690 -29.78 -44.83 -25.31
CA LYS A 690 -30.21 -45.88 -24.36
C LYS A 690 -29.75 -47.26 -24.81
N GLU A 691 -29.76 -47.52 -26.11
CA GLU A 691 -29.24 -48.78 -26.68
C GLU A 691 -27.73 -48.90 -26.42
N GLU A 692 -26.97 -47.83 -26.66
CA GLU A 692 -25.53 -47.80 -26.37
C GLU A 692 -25.22 -47.84 -24.86
N GLN A 693 -26.05 -47.23 -24.02
CA GLN A 693 -25.90 -47.37 -22.56
C GLN A 693 -26.15 -48.79 -22.07
N GLU A 694 -27.06 -49.53 -22.72
CA GLU A 694 -27.38 -50.90 -22.36
C GLU A 694 -26.29 -51.87 -22.84
N SER A 695 -25.69 -51.65 -24.02
CA SER A 695 -24.57 -52.47 -24.53
C SER A 695 -23.30 -52.33 -23.70
N HIS A 696 -23.11 -51.20 -23.00
CA HIS A 696 -21.96 -50.94 -22.11
C HIS A 696 -22.21 -51.26 -20.62
N ARG A 697 -23.33 -51.95 -20.33
CA ARG A 697 -23.70 -52.34 -18.96
C ARG A 697 -22.86 -53.51 -18.48
N GLU A 698 -22.40 -53.43 -17.23
CA GLU A 698 -21.81 -54.60 -16.58
C GLU A 698 -22.91 -55.62 -16.26
N HIS A 699 -22.80 -56.82 -16.83
CA HIS A 699 -23.74 -57.90 -16.60
C HIS A 699 -23.39 -58.65 -15.30
N SER A 700 -24.40 -58.91 -14.46
CA SER A 700 -24.21 -59.81 -13.32
C SER A 700 -24.12 -61.25 -13.82
N THR A 701 -23.19 -62.04 -13.30
CA THR A 701 -23.12 -63.50 -13.57
C THR A 701 -24.40 -64.24 -13.17
N ARG A 702 -25.22 -63.63 -12.29
CA ARG A 702 -26.53 -64.16 -11.87
C ARG A 702 -27.64 -63.86 -12.88
N GLU A 703 -27.44 -62.91 -13.80
CA GLU A 703 -28.47 -62.42 -14.70
C GLU A 703 -29.07 -63.53 -15.57
N GLY A 704 -28.24 -64.34 -16.24
CA GLY A 704 -28.70 -65.47 -17.06
C GLY A 704 -29.51 -66.50 -16.25
N ILE A 705 -29.00 -66.90 -15.08
CA ILE A 705 -29.67 -67.85 -14.18
C ILE A 705 -31.06 -67.35 -13.76
N ILE A 706 -31.15 -66.04 -13.46
CA ILE A 706 -32.41 -65.43 -13.03
C ILE A 706 -33.39 -65.35 -14.20
N ILE A 707 -32.94 -64.92 -15.39
CA ILE A 707 -33.80 -64.84 -16.57
C ILE A 707 -34.36 -66.22 -16.93
N ASP A 708 -33.52 -67.25 -16.98
CA ASP A 708 -33.95 -68.63 -17.25
C ASP A 708 -34.99 -69.09 -16.22
N PHE A 709 -34.77 -68.80 -14.94
CA PHE A 709 -35.70 -69.14 -13.87
C PHE A 709 -37.05 -68.41 -13.96
N LEU A 710 -37.07 -67.17 -14.46
CA LEU A 710 -38.30 -66.40 -14.67
C LEU A 710 -39.13 -66.96 -15.84
N GLU A 711 -38.48 -67.53 -16.85
CA GLU A 711 -39.12 -68.08 -18.05
C GLU A 711 -39.63 -69.52 -17.85
N GLN A 712 -39.09 -70.25 -16.87
CA GLN A 712 -39.52 -71.60 -16.54
C GLN A 712 -40.97 -71.65 -16.03
N LYS A 713 -41.75 -72.59 -16.58
CA LYS A 713 -43.13 -72.86 -16.14
C LYS A 713 -43.13 -73.57 -14.79
N VAL A 714 -44.13 -73.25 -13.97
CA VAL A 714 -44.33 -73.82 -12.64
C VAL A 714 -45.68 -74.53 -12.55
N PRO A 715 -45.86 -75.55 -11.71
CA PRO A 715 -47.15 -76.14 -11.39
C PRO A 715 -48.25 -75.12 -11.03
N GLU A 716 -49.52 -75.41 -11.35
CA GLU A 716 -50.65 -74.51 -11.07
C GLU A 716 -50.83 -74.18 -9.57
N ASP A 717 -50.46 -75.12 -8.69
CA ASP A 717 -50.53 -75.00 -7.22
C ASP A 717 -49.21 -74.58 -6.57
N TRP A 718 -48.26 -74.02 -7.33
CA TRP A 718 -46.89 -73.69 -6.88
C TRP A 718 -46.81 -72.94 -5.55
N ASP A 719 -47.70 -71.98 -5.33
CA ASP A 719 -47.74 -71.17 -4.10
C ASP A 719 -48.02 -71.99 -2.82
N SER A 720 -48.59 -73.19 -2.95
CA SER A 720 -48.87 -74.08 -1.81
C SER A 720 -47.68 -74.98 -1.44
N TRP A 721 -46.65 -75.07 -2.28
CA TRP A 721 -45.51 -75.96 -2.08
C TRP A 721 -44.48 -75.35 -1.11
N ASP A 722 -43.88 -76.21 -0.29
CA ASP A 722 -42.72 -75.85 0.52
C ASP A 722 -41.42 -75.79 -0.32
N LEU A 723 -40.35 -75.25 0.26
CA LEU A 723 -39.07 -75.11 -0.42
C LEU A 723 -38.48 -76.46 -0.88
N GLN A 724 -38.61 -77.53 -0.08
CA GLN A 724 -38.00 -78.82 -0.41
C GLN A 724 -38.65 -79.45 -1.63
N ARG A 725 -39.98 -79.42 -1.71
CA ARG A 725 -40.73 -79.91 -2.88
C ARG A 725 -40.43 -79.10 -4.13
N ARG A 726 -40.32 -77.76 -4.02
CA ARG A 726 -39.94 -76.89 -5.14
C ARG A 726 -38.52 -77.21 -5.66
N LEU A 727 -37.55 -77.40 -4.75
CA LEU A 727 -36.18 -77.80 -5.14
C LEU A 727 -36.15 -79.20 -5.79
N MET A 728 -36.98 -80.13 -5.32
CA MET A 728 -37.11 -81.46 -5.94
C MET A 728 -37.65 -81.36 -7.38
N PHE A 729 -38.58 -80.45 -7.65
CA PHE A 729 -39.06 -80.17 -9.00
C PHE A 729 -37.95 -79.62 -9.91
N TRP A 730 -37.21 -78.60 -9.46
CA TRP A 730 -36.11 -78.03 -10.25
C TRP A 730 -34.99 -79.03 -10.55
N ASN A 731 -34.75 -79.98 -9.65
CA ASN A 731 -33.76 -81.04 -9.83
C ASN A 731 -34.28 -82.27 -10.59
N GLY A 732 -35.49 -82.23 -11.16
CA GLY A 732 -36.07 -83.34 -11.92
C GLY A 732 -36.46 -84.57 -11.08
N GLY A 733 -36.55 -84.43 -9.76
CA GLY A 733 -36.94 -85.49 -8.84
C GLY A 733 -38.45 -85.71 -8.75
N GLU A 734 -39.26 -84.73 -9.16
CA GLU A 734 -40.73 -84.81 -9.18
C GLU A 734 -41.21 -85.59 -10.42
N LYS A 735 -41.81 -86.76 -10.19
CA LYS A 735 -42.14 -87.74 -11.25
C LYS A 735 -43.64 -87.81 -11.57
N ASN A 736 -44.48 -86.95 -10.99
CA ASN A 736 -45.91 -86.97 -11.26
C ASN A 736 -46.22 -86.55 -12.72
N PRO A 737 -46.65 -87.48 -13.60
CA PRO A 737 -46.87 -87.19 -15.01
C PRO A 737 -48.15 -86.39 -15.29
N GLU A 738 -49.01 -86.17 -14.28
CA GLU A 738 -50.24 -85.38 -14.40
C GLU A 738 -50.05 -83.90 -14.02
N LEU A 739 -48.83 -83.46 -13.70
CA LEU A 739 -48.56 -82.07 -13.32
C LEU A 739 -48.76 -81.10 -14.48
N LYS A 740 -49.79 -80.26 -14.37
CA LYS A 740 -50.05 -79.17 -15.32
C LYS A 740 -49.16 -77.96 -15.02
N LEU A 741 -48.27 -77.63 -15.96
CA LEU A 741 -47.36 -76.49 -15.86
C LEU A 741 -47.99 -75.22 -16.46
N VAL A 742 -47.96 -74.14 -15.70
CA VAL A 742 -48.45 -72.80 -16.09
C VAL A 742 -47.31 -71.79 -16.05
N GLU A 743 -47.51 -70.64 -16.69
CA GLU A 743 -46.56 -69.54 -16.58
C GLU A 743 -46.54 -68.95 -15.17
N ARG A 744 -45.35 -68.60 -14.68
CA ARG A 744 -45.18 -67.93 -13.40
C ARG A 744 -45.81 -66.53 -13.46
N ARG A 745 -46.71 -66.23 -12.52
CA ARG A 745 -47.42 -64.95 -12.46
C ARG A 745 -46.79 -63.91 -11.53
N LYS A 746 -46.04 -64.37 -10.53
CA LYS A 746 -45.36 -63.52 -9.55
C LYS A 746 -44.06 -64.17 -9.08
N VAL A 747 -43.10 -63.36 -8.66
CA VAL A 747 -41.82 -63.82 -8.10
C VAL A 747 -41.29 -62.81 -7.08
N CYS A 748 -40.57 -63.27 -6.06
CA CYS A 748 -39.80 -62.40 -5.17
C CYS A 748 -38.32 -62.76 -5.15
N ALA A 749 -37.47 -61.84 -4.69
CA ALA A 749 -36.03 -62.06 -4.63
C ALA A 749 -35.64 -63.27 -3.77
N LEU A 750 -36.44 -63.62 -2.76
CA LEU A 750 -36.17 -64.75 -1.88
C LEU A 750 -36.42 -66.11 -2.55
N GLU A 751 -37.42 -66.20 -3.43
CA GLU A 751 -37.65 -67.40 -4.26
C GLU A 751 -36.47 -67.62 -5.19
N ILE A 752 -35.99 -66.56 -5.87
CA ILE A 752 -34.81 -66.66 -6.73
C ILE A 752 -33.55 -67.03 -5.94
N TRP A 753 -33.33 -66.41 -4.78
CA TRP A 753 -32.18 -66.69 -3.92
C TRP A 753 -32.10 -68.16 -3.49
N CYS A 754 -33.22 -68.74 -3.09
CA CYS A 754 -33.26 -70.11 -2.61
C CYS A 754 -33.39 -71.13 -3.74
N GLU A 755 -34.25 -70.88 -4.72
CA GLU A 755 -34.62 -71.87 -5.74
C GLU A 755 -33.69 -71.82 -6.95
N ALA A 756 -33.34 -70.63 -7.44
CA ALA A 756 -32.49 -70.48 -8.63
C ALA A 756 -31.00 -70.47 -8.28
N LEU A 757 -30.63 -69.80 -7.19
CA LEU A 757 -29.23 -69.66 -6.75
C LEU A 757 -28.80 -70.70 -5.70
N GLY A 758 -29.73 -71.52 -5.20
CA GLY A 758 -29.45 -72.63 -4.27
C GLY A 758 -28.97 -72.21 -2.88
N ASN A 759 -29.18 -70.95 -2.47
CA ASN A 759 -28.66 -70.42 -1.22
C ASN A 759 -29.62 -70.58 -0.03
N ASP A 760 -29.06 -70.61 1.19
CA ASP A 760 -29.85 -70.66 2.42
C ASP A 760 -30.68 -69.37 2.60
N ILE A 761 -31.96 -69.54 2.92
CA ILE A 761 -32.93 -68.45 3.13
C ILE A 761 -32.48 -67.44 4.20
N ARG A 762 -31.70 -67.86 5.20
CA ARG A 762 -31.20 -67.02 6.29
C ARG A 762 -29.96 -66.21 5.91
N ALA A 763 -29.31 -66.55 4.82
CA ALA A 763 -28.04 -65.93 4.39
C ALA A 763 -28.24 -64.70 3.49
N ILE A 764 -29.46 -64.45 3.00
CA ILE A 764 -29.74 -63.34 2.09
C ILE A 764 -29.48 -61.98 2.76
N LYS A 765 -28.74 -61.10 2.09
CA LYS A 765 -28.55 -59.71 2.53
C LYS A 765 -29.43 -58.77 1.72
N ASN A 766 -29.61 -57.55 2.22
CA ASN A 766 -30.31 -56.49 1.48
C ASN A 766 -29.64 -56.19 0.13
N SER A 767 -28.32 -56.32 0.04
CA SER A 767 -27.57 -56.17 -1.22
C SER A 767 -27.94 -57.23 -2.25
N ASP A 768 -28.05 -58.50 -1.84
CA ASP A 768 -28.44 -59.60 -2.73
C ASP A 768 -29.88 -59.42 -3.22
N SER A 769 -30.80 -59.08 -2.31
CA SER A 769 -32.18 -58.78 -2.69
C SER A 769 -32.26 -57.58 -3.66
N ALA A 770 -31.45 -56.54 -3.44
CA ALA A 770 -31.40 -55.37 -4.33
C ALA A 770 -30.85 -55.73 -5.72
N GLU A 771 -29.82 -56.56 -5.81
CA GLU A 771 -29.26 -57.05 -7.07
C GLU A 771 -30.27 -57.88 -7.86
N ILE A 772 -30.87 -58.89 -7.21
CA ILE A 772 -31.89 -59.75 -7.83
C ILE A 772 -33.07 -58.92 -8.32
N ASN A 773 -33.60 -58.02 -7.48
CA ASN A 773 -34.72 -57.17 -7.87
C ASN A 773 -34.35 -56.22 -9.03
N ALA A 774 -33.10 -55.77 -9.12
CA ALA A 774 -32.65 -54.93 -10.22
C ALA A 774 -32.65 -55.70 -11.55
N ILE A 775 -32.23 -56.96 -11.53
CA ILE A 775 -32.24 -57.86 -12.70
C ILE A 775 -33.68 -58.10 -13.18
N ILE A 776 -34.62 -58.43 -12.26
CA ILE A 776 -36.03 -58.64 -12.63
C ILE A 776 -36.65 -57.35 -13.20
N ALA A 777 -36.30 -56.18 -12.64
CA ALA A 777 -36.87 -54.90 -13.07
C ALA A 777 -36.48 -54.50 -14.50
N MET A 778 -35.41 -55.07 -15.07
CA MET A 778 -34.99 -54.81 -16.45
C MET A 778 -35.92 -55.49 -17.47
N ARG A 779 -36.63 -56.54 -17.07
CA ARG A 779 -37.53 -57.30 -17.92
C ARG A 779 -38.84 -56.55 -18.13
N LYS A 780 -39.16 -56.22 -19.39
CA LYS A 780 -40.39 -55.48 -19.76
C LYS A 780 -41.68 -56.23 -19.42
N ASP A 781 -41.63 -57.56 -19.38
CA ASP A 781 -42.71 -58.47 -19.03
C ASP A 781 -42.95 -58.60 -17.51
N TRP A 782 -42.12 -57.97 -16.67
CA TRP A 782 -42.26 -58.00 -15.22
C TRP A 782 -42.40 -56.59 -14.63
N LYS A 783 -43.37 -56.41 -13.74
CA LYS A 783 -43.65 -55.12 -13.09
C LYS A 783 -43.51 -55.25 -11.58
N ARG A 784 -42.84 -54.28 -10.97
CA ARG A 784 -42.69 -54.23 -9.52
C ARG A 784 -44.05 -53.99 -8.84
N MET A 785 -44.40 -54.84 -7.88
CA MET A 785 -45.65 -54.71 -7.12
C MET A 785 -45.61 -53.49 -6.19
N LYS A 786 -46.73 -52.75 -6.09
CA LYS A 786 -46.84 -51.56 -5.22
C LYS A 786 -46.92 -51.92 -3.73
N SER A 787 -47.50 -53.06 -3.40
CA SER A 787 -47.70 -53.55 -2.04
C SER A 787 -47.09 -54.94 -1.89
N PRO A 788 -46.64 -55.34 -0.67
CA PRO A 788 -46.15 -56.69 -0.44
C PRO A 788 -47.21 -57.74 -0.81
N GLY A 789 -46.78 -58.77 -1.55
CA GLY A 789 -47.59 -59.94 -1.90
C GLY A 789 -47.20 -61.16 -1.05
N LYS A 790 -48.03 -62.22 -1.07
CA LYS A 790 -47.68 -63.52 -0.48
C LYS A 790 -47.00 -64.41 -1.53
N PHE A 791 -45.87 -65.03 -1.19
CA PHE A 791 -45.06 -65.87 -2.08
C PHE A 791 -44.78 -67.23 -1.40
N GLY A 792 -45.78 -68.10 -1.34
CA GLY A 792 -45.68 -69.43 -0.69
C GLY A 792 -44.91 -69.44 0.63
N TYR A 793 -43.87 -70.28 0.70
CA TYR A 793 -43.00 -70.45 1.88
C TYR A 793 -42.23 -69.17 2.26
N CYS A 794 -42.01 -68.23 1.33
CA CYS A 794 -41.35 -66.94 1.58
C CYS A 794 -42.24 -65.93 2.32
N LYS A 795 -43.53 -66.25 2.53
CA LYS A 795 -44.52 -65.39 3.21
C LYS A 795 -44.68 -64.03 2.49
N ALA A 796 -44.90 -62.95 3.24
CA ALA A 796 -45.13 -61.62 2.70
C ALA A 796 -43.80 -60.97 2.26
N GLN A 797 -43.64 -60.75 0.95
CA GLN A 797 -42.44 -60.14 0.38
C GLN A 797 -42.82 -59.01 -0.59
N ARG A 798 -41.87 -58.11 -0.84
CA ARG A 798 -41.95 -57.24 -2.03
C ARG A 798 -41.42 -58.05 -3.22
N GLY A 799 -42.14 -58.02 -4.34
CA GLY A 799 -41.79 -58.80 -5.52
C GLY A 799 -42.31 -58.17 -6.81
N PHE A 800 -42.33 -58.97 -7.87
CA PHE A 800 -42.75 -58.59 -9.21
C PHE A 800 -43.91 -59.46 -9.65
N GLU A 801 -44.78 -58.89 -10.47
CA GLU A 801 -45.88 -59.56 -11.15
C GLU A 801 -45.64 -59.54 -12.67
N LYS A 802 -45.98 -60.62 -13.35
CA LYS A 802 -45.88 -60.70 -14.81
C LYS A 802 -46.97 -59.83 -15.42
N VAL A 803 -46.60 -58.94 -16.33
CA VAL A 803 -47.54 -58.08 -17.04
C VAL A 803 -48.30 -58.95 -18.05
N ALA A 804 -49.63 -58.91 -18.03
CA ALA A 804 -50.43 -59.58 -19.04
C ALA A 804 -50.07 -59.02 -20.42
N THR A 805 -49.50 -59.85 -21.28
CA THR A 805 -49.39 -59.57 -22.71
C THR A 805 -50.80 -59.52 -23.27
N ASN A 806 -51.26 -58.32 -23.63
CA ASN A 806 -52.44 -58.15 -24.49
C ASN A 806 -52.10 -58.59 -25.91
#